data_AF-A0A8T7M5L0-F1
#
_entry.id   AF-A0A8T7M5L0-F1
#
_cell.length_a   1.000
_cell.length_b   1.000
_cell.length_c   1.000
_cell.angle_alpha   90.00
_cell.angle_beta   90.00
_cell.angle_gamma   90.00
#
_symmetry.space_group_name_H-M   'P 1'
#
loop_
_entity.id
_entity.type
_entity.pdbx_description
1 polymer ?
#
loop_
_entity_poly.entity_id
_entity_poly.type
_entity_poly.pdbx_seq_one_letter_code
_entity_poly.pdbx_strand_id
1 'polypeptide(L)'
;MKKISFLLLMFELGLLTLSAYSPPLTKASTTPNFIDTSFADTWNRSDKAVSEMPGVGRGYTWGPEYFTDKAVYSEAYNQGNRQVQYFDKARMEINSNAKPGDLFYVTTGLLVKELVTGMRQDGDTTFTPYPPSNIQVAGDPNDNGLNAIAPTYASFRKVITFNGTENSAPNRVSAIISENIDRSGTVKSVTPPEVRYLKTFDNNTNHNIADVFVDFGNQNGLVWQNNSFIQDSVFYHNPTYVLGLPVTEPYWTQAMVGGELRDVLVQLFERRTLTYTPSNPPGFKVEMGNVGQHYFRWRYLENNTQSTPATTPSTPTTADISGLDFGSNALTNLYNLPNIGAYTQTYVTSSHDPYGGNWDRTNVLYREGDSRYVIFDEKGAGSIYRIWMTKEPTNDTIGNILFYFDDEDTPRVNLNYQDFFSGKTAPFLTPLVGNNQVSSGGFYSYVPISYGKRLKIVTTKLPEFFQIDYQRLAGVANVPSFTGKEDLSSLVSYFSGVGADPKPANPGRQLIKGSGTLNGNGELILPQLQGPAVISSIKLKMNFNNNEVVAQTNLKIWWDKRPWTQVDAPLDFFFGSAEGEQRVNGLLAGMDPTTHQYYFYLPMPFRSEAKISLANHSTTPATVEWEIAVDPDPDGKLVKANTGYFNATFKDQSDLPDGSDYKVLNLKNTRGKFVGLVMRYWSHYSAMEGDDRVYIDGSATPHIYGTGFEDFFNGGWGFEKGPFSLPLHGSMAPYWPPPFPLYFGRSGYRFMLGDAITFNSALEFGFEHGYMGKNTGAPNENYRSLAFWYGLDNSTLQLTDSLNVGPENKVAETAHSYTATGKDFSGRLDTFYEGDRYLNRIGDDGYKLHGYSEFTISIQPDNNGVILRRRMDYGDLNQQGRVYVDGQPVGLWYSAGQFTSSIRWRDEDFVIPTSFTTGKSSIKVRIENASTSPWSEFYYWVYTLKKGLGYLPGNN
;
A
#
# COMPACT_ATOMS: atom_id res chain seq x y z
N MET A 1 -24.82 -59.31 -34.09
CA MET A 1 -26.08 -58.82 -33.50
C MET A 1 -26.03 -59.01 -31.98
N LYS A 2 -26.06 -57.89 -31.23
CA LYS A 2 -26.37 -57.68 -29.77
C LYS A 2 -25.51 -58.42 -28.71
N LYS A 3 -25.10 -57.87 -27.55
CA LYS A 3 -24.96 -56.55 -26.88
C LYS A 3 -24.23 -56.90 -25.54
N ILE A 4 -23.02 -56.40 -25.24
CA ILE A 4 -22.62 -55.22 -24.41
C ILE A 4 -22.66 -55.39 -22.86
N SER A 5 -21.55 -54.93 -22.25
CA SER A 5 -21.20 -54.53 -20.86
C SER A 5 -20.51 -55.60 -19.98
N PHE A 6 -19.19 -55.55 -19.71
CA PHE A 6 -18.23 -54.60 -19.09
C PHE A 6 -17.90 -54.97 -17.62
N LEU A 7 -16.67 -55.47 -17.41
CA LEU A 7 -15.96 -55.54 -16.12
C LEU A 7 -14.45 -55.62 -16.41
N LEU A 8 -13.64 -54.69 -15.89
CA LEU A 8 -12.39 -54.89 -15.12
C LEU A 8 -11.42 -53.69 -15.18
N LEU A 9 -10.97 -53.29 -13.98
CA LEU A 9 -9.80 -52.48 -13.67
C LEU A 9 -8.49 -53.24 -13.98
N MET A 10 -7.43 -52.55 -14.42
CA MET A 10 -6.13 -52.50 -13.74
C MET A 10 -5.09 -51.57 -14.43
N PHE A 11 -4.45 -50.75 -13.60
CA PHE A 11 -3.10 -50.14 -13.65
C PHE A 11 -2.74 -49.00 -14.63
N GLU A 12 -2.46 -47.86 -13.99
CA GLU A 12 -1.74 -46.67 -14.45
C GLU A 12 -0.24 -46.93 -14.68
N LEU A 13 0.32 -46.36 -15.76
CA LEU A 13 1.52 -45.52 -15.74
C LEU A 13 1.80 -44.95 -17.14
N GLY A 14 1.93 -43.62 -17.19
CA GLY A 14 2.78 -42.93 -18.17
C GLY A 14 2.19 -42.66 -19.55
N LEU A 15 1.56 -41.49 -19.72
CA LEU A 15 1.60 -40.74 -20.97
C LEU A 15 1.50 -39.24 -20.65
N LEU A 16 2.63 -38.56 -20.79
CA LEU A 16 2.70 -37.11 -20.92
C LEU A 16 1.80 -36.68 -22.07
N THR A 17 0.70 -36.01 -21.77
CA THR A 17 0.04 -35.12 -22.73
C THR A 17 0.56 -33.71 -22.48
N LEU A 18 1.39 -33.20 -23.39
CA LEU A 18 1.62 -31.76 -23.53
C LEU A 18 0.25 -31.10 -23.72
N SER A 19 -0.31 -30.53 -22.67
CA SER A 19 -1.39 -29.55 -22.79
C SER A 19 -0.77 -28.27 -23.31
N ALA A 20 -0.83 -28.08 -24.62
CA ALA A 20 -0.50 -26.83 -25.27
C ALA A 20 -1.29 -25.70 -24.59
N TYR A 21 -0.56 -24.76 -24.00
CA TYR A 21 -1.08 -23.53 -23.43
C TYR A 21 -1.82 -22.78 -24.55
N SER A 22 -3.14 -22.93 -24.59
CA SER A 22 -3.99 -22.10 -25.42
C SER A 22 -4.28 -20.85 -24.60
N PRO A 23 -3.80 -19.66 -24.99
CA PRO A 23 -4.15 -18.45 -24.27
C PRO A 23 -5.69 -18.31 -24.28
N PRO A 24 -6.30 -17.84 -23.18
CA PRO A 24 -7.75 -17.70 -23.11
C PRO A 24 -8.23 -16.78 -24.24
N LEU A 25 -9.09 -17.32 -25.10
CA LEU A 25 -9.82 -16.55 -26.10
C LEU A 25 -10.85 -15.67 -25.39
N THR A 26 -10.44 -14.45 -25.06
CA THR A 26 -11.34 -13.37 -24.63
C THR A 26 -12.20 -12.93 -25.80
N LYS A 27 -13.53 -12.86 -25.60
CA LYS A 27 -14.51 -12.22 -26.48
C LYS A 27 -15.29 -11.25 -25.57
N ALA A 28 -15.57 -9.99 -25.86
CA ALA A 28 -15.26 -9.11 -26.99
C ALA A 28 -14.73 -7.78 -26.42
N SER A 29 -13.60 -7.30 -26.95
CA SER A 29 -13.19 -5.90 -26.78
C SER A 29 -14.21 -5.03 -27.50
N THR A 30 -14.79 -4.04 -26.81
CA THR A 30 -15.57 -2.99 -27.47
C THR A 30 -14.69 -2.29 -28.49
N THR A 31 -15.17 -2.08 -29.71
CA THR A 31 -14.46 -1.29 -30.72
C THR A 31 -13.95 0.02 -30.10
N PRO A 32 -12.67 0.39 -30.27
CA PRO A 32 -12.14 1.60 -29.65
C PRO A 32 -12.99 2.82 -30.04
N ASN A 33 -13.24 3.73 -29.11
CA ASN A 33 -13.85 5.02 -29.46
C ASN A 33 -12.84 5.84 -30.28
N PHE A 34 -13.12 6.04 -31.57
CA PHE A 34 -12.28 6.84 -32.44
C PHE A 34 -12.71 8.29 -32.43
N ILE A 35 -11.72 9.18 -32.44
CA ILE A 35 -11.99 10.63 -32.49
C ILE A 35 -12.20 11.12 -33.93
N ASP A 36 -11.81 10.31 -34.91
CA ASP A 36 -12.01 10.52 -36.34
C ASP A 36 -12.38 9.21 -37.02
N THR A 37 -13.32 9.23 -37.97
CA THR A 37 -13.72 8.03 -38.72
C THR A 37 -12.58 7.44 -39.53
N SER A 38 -11.60 8.25 -39.96
CA SER A 38 -10.43 7.80 -40.71
C SER A 38 -9.47 6.99 -39.84
N PHE A 39 -9.39 7.29 -38.54
CA PHE A 39 -8.67 6.44 -37.58
C PHE A 39 -9.38 5.11 -37.38
N ALA A 40 -10.72 5.14 -37.33
CA ALA A 40 -11.52 3.93 -37.28
C ALA A 40 -11.29 3.06 -38.52
N ASP A 41 -11.27 3.62 -39.73
CA ASP A 41 -11.03 2.87 -40.97
C ASP A 41 -9.63 2.26 -41.01
N THR A 42 -8.62 3.02 -40.57
CA THR A 42 -7.22 2.57 -40.47
C THR A 42 -7.06 1.43 -39.47
N TRP A 43 -7.68 1.56 -38.29
CA TRP A 43 -7.67 0.50 -37.28
C TRP A 43 -8.46 -0.72 -37.73
N ASN A 44 -9.66 -0.49 -38.29
CA ASN A 44 -10.57 -1.54 -38.68
C ASN A 44 -9.93 -2.48 -39.71
N ARG A 45 -9.22 -1.93 -40.69
CA ARG A 45 -8.61 -2.75 -41.75
C ARG A 45 -7.74 -3.86 -41.18
N SER A 46 -6.88 -3.60 -40.21
CA SER A 46 -5.92 -4.59 -39.70
C SER A 46 -6.33 -5.22 -38.38
N ASP A 47 -6.86 -4.46 -37.42
CA ASP A 47 -7.03 -4.91 -36.03
C ASP A 47 -8.44 -5.37 -35.69
N LYS A 48 -9.45 -5.04 -36.52
CA LYS A 48 -10.81 -5.55 -36.32
C LYS A 48 -10.88 -7.07 -36.35
N ALA A 49 -10.14 -7.70 -37.26
CA ALA A 49 -10.08 -9.16 -37.33
C ALA A 49 -9.47 -9.74 -36.04
N VAL A 50 -8.36 -9.18 -35.57
CA VAL A 50 -7.71 -9.59 -34.32
C VAL A 50 -8.64 -9.41 -33.12
N SER A 51 -9.44 -8.34 -33.12
CA SER A 51 -10.38 -8.02 -32.03
C SER A 51 -11.67 -8.86 -32.04
N GLU A 52 -12.23 -9.16 -33.20
CA GLU A 52 -13.55 -9.79 -33.33
C GLU A 52 -13.48 -11.31 -33.57
N MET A 53 -12.34 -11.82 -34.03
CA MET A 53 -12.18 -13.22 -34.43
C MET A 53 -11.14 -13.95 -33.56
N PRO A 54 -11.57 -14.98 -32.82
CA PRO A 54 -10.66 -15.94 -32.21
C PRO A 54 -9.71 -16.57 -33.24
N GLY A 55 -8.40 -16.60 -32.92
CA GLY A 55 -7.44 -17.43 -33.66
C GLY A 55 -6.95 -16.87 -35.00
N VAL A 56 -6.98 -15.55 -35.22
CA VAL A 56 -6.42 -14.90 -36.44
C VAL A 56 -4.90 -15.15 -36.61
N GLY A 57 -4.21 -15.61 -35.56
CA GLY A 57 -2.83 -16.11 -35.67
C GLY A 57 -1.75 -15.04 -35.77
N ARG A 58 -2.10 -13.78 -35.45
CA ARG A 58 -1.17 -12.63 -35.35
C ARG A 58 -1.63 -11.63 -34.28
N GLY A 59 -0.70 -10.81 -33.79
CA GLY A 59 -0.98 -9.73 -32.84
C GLY A 59 -1.57 -8.46 -33.48
N TYR A 60 -1.91 -7.49 -32.63
CA TYR A 60 -2.38 -6.15 -33.03
C TYR A 60 -1.30 -5.36 -33.78
N THR A 61 -1.73 -4.59 -34.78
CA THR A 61 -0.91 -3.68 -35.60
C THR A 61 -0.80 -2.31 -34.95
N TRP A 62 -1.90 -1.84 -34.36
CA TRP A 62 -2.01 -0.55 -33.70
C TRP A 62 -2.23 -0.71 -32.19
N GLY A 63 -3.12 -1.61 -31.78
CA GLY A 63 -3.40 -1.91 -30.37
C GLY A 63 -4.90 -2.19 -30.11
N PRO A 64 -5.24 -2.84 -28.98
CA PRO A 64 -6.62 -3.20 -28.66
C PRO A 64 -7.52 -1.99 -28.35
N GLU A 65 -6.96 -0.92 -27.81
CA GLU A 65 -7.64 0.32 -27.43
C GLU A 65 -6.71 1.54 -27.52
N TYR A 66 -7.28 2.73 -27.48
CA TYR A 66 -6.50 3.95 -27.27
C TYR A 66 -6.36 4.21 -25.76
N PHE A 67 -5.26 4.82 -25.30
CA PHE A 67 -4.98 4.99 -23.87
C PHE A 67 -4.86 6.46 -23.41
N THR A 68 -5.15 7.43 -24.29
CA THR A 68 -4.94 8.86 -24.01
C THR A 68 -6.23 9.65 -23.76
N ASP A 69 -6.16 10.60 -22.84
CA ASP A 69 -7.23 11.55 -22.50
C ASP A 69 -7.62 12.47 -23.67
N LYS A 70 -8.85 13.00 -23.62
CA LYS A 70 -9.39 13.96 -24.60
C LYS A 70 -8.50 15.19 -24.82
N ALA A 71 -7.76 15.62 -23.80
CA ALA A 71 -6.87 16.78 -23.88
C ALA A 71 -5.68 16.59 -24.83
N VAL A 72 -5.29 15.34 -25.13
CA VAL A 72 -4.16 15.02 -26.02
C VAL A 72 -4.60 14.85 -27.48
N TYR A 73 -5.91 14.88 -27.76
CA TYR A 73 -6.44 14.67 -29.12
C TYR A 73 -6.13 15.78 -30.11
N SER A 74 -5.52 16.87 -29.63
CA SER A 74 -5.12 18.03 -30.42
C SER A 74 -3.70 18.44 -30.01
N GLU A 75 -2.71 18.03 -30.80
CA GLU A 75 -1.31 18.43 -30.60
C GLU A 75 -1.02 19.75 -31.30
N ALA A 76 -0.48 20.72 -30.56
CA ALA A 76 -0.06 22.00 -31.13
C ALA A 76 1.14 21.78 -32.06
N TYR A 77 0.96 22.13 -33.33
CA TYR A 77 2.01 22.24 -34.33
C TYR A 77 2.17 23.72 -34.71
N ASN A 78 3.34 24.11 -35.21
CA ASN A 78 3.60 25.51 -35.59
C ASN A 78 2.63 26.08 -36.64
N GLN A 79 1.88 25.22 -37.33
CA GLN A 79 0.97 25.58 -38.43
C GLN A 79 -0.52 25.39 -38.04
N GLY A 80 -0.81 25.07 -36.78
CA GLY A 80 -2.15 24.75 -36.29
C GLY A 80 -2.15 23.52 -35.40
N ASN A 81 -3.31 22.96 -35.09
CA ASN A 81 -3.39 21.75 -34.29
C ASN A 81 -3.47 20.50 -35.19
N ARG A 82 -2.69 19.47 -34.86
CA ARG A 82 -2.85 18.12 -35.43
C ARG A 82 -3.77 17.29 -34.55
N GLN A 83 -4.77 16.69 -35.18
CA GLN A 83 -5.62 15.72 -34.51
C GLN A 83 -4.88 14.40 -34.39
N VAL A 84 -4.81 13.85 -33.18
CA VAL A 84 -4.03 12.64 -32.88
C VAL A 84 -4.75 11.68 -31.96
N GLN A 85 -4.42 10.40 -32.02
CA GLN A 85 -4.89 9.39 -31.07
C GLN A 85 -3.82 8.32 -30.86
N TYR A 86 -3.56 7.93 -29.62
CA TYR A 86 -2.49 6.98 -29.27
C TYR A 86 -3.04 5.61 -28.92
N PHE A 87 -2.37 4.58 -29.43
CA PHE A 87 -2.59 3.15 -29.24
C PHE A 87 -1.27 2.49 -28.84
N ASP A 88 -1.32 1.28 -28.29
CA ASP A 88 -0.14 0.60 -27.75
C ASP A 88 1.09 0.63 -28.67
N LYS A 89 0.89 0.31 -29.95
CA LYS A 89 1.94 0.18 -30.94
C LYS A 89 2.19 1.46 -31.75
N ALA A 90 1.32 2.47 -31.63
CA ALA A 90 1.30 3.59 -32.57
C ALA A 90 0.64 4.86 -32.03
N ARG A 91 1.01 6.01 -32.60
CA ARG A 91 0.18 7.22 -32.64
C ARG A 91 -0.49 7.25 -34.02
N MET A 92 -1.75 7.66 -34.14
CA MET A 92 -2.39 8.03 -35.41
C MET A 92 -2.53 9.54 -35.44
N GLU A 93 -2.28 10.16 -36.59
CA GLU A 93 -2.41 11.61 -36.80
C GLU A 93 -3.03 11.90 -38.17
N ILE A 94 -3.84 12.96 -38.26
CA ILE A 94 -4.36 13.45 -39.54
C ILE A 94 -3.28 14.29 -40.25
N ASN A 95 -2.95 13.89 -41.48
CA ASN A 95 -2.05 14.62 -42.36
C ASN A 95 -2.85 15.60 -43.23
N SER A 96 -2.79 16.89 -42.90
CA SER A 96 -3.48 17.96 -43.63
C SER A 96 -3.07 18.13 -45.09
N ASN A 97 -1.94 17.53 -45.51
CA ASN A 97 -1.43 17.60 -46.88
C ASN A 97 -1.94 16.46 -47.80
N ALA A 98 -2.69 15.50 -47.26
CA ALA A 98 -3.29 14.39 -48.00
C ALA A 98 -4.83 14.53 -48.03
N LYS A 99 -5.50 13.90 -49.00
CA LYS A 99 -6.97 13.93 -49.08
C LYS A 99 -7.58 12.77 -48.28
N PRO A 100 -8.77 12.95 -47.67
CA PRO A 100 -9.50 11.84 -47.07
C PRO A 100 -9.66 10.67 -48.05
N GLY A 101 -9.27 9.48 -47.63
CA GLY A 101 -9.28 8.26 -48.45
C GLY A 101 -7.91 7.88 -49.05
N ASP A 102 -6.92 8.80 -49.08
CA ASP A 102 -5.55 8.45 -49.44
C ASP A 102 -4.89 7.64 -48.31
N LEU A 103 -4.00 6.69 -48.65
CA LEU A 103 -3.32 5.83 -47.66
C LEU A 103 -2.58 6.64 -46.57
N PHE A 104 -1.94 7.75 -46.96
CA PHE A 104 -1.19 8.62 -46.05
C PHE A 104 -2.01 9.79 -45.50
N TYR A 105 -3.35 9.71 -45.57
CA TYR A 105 -4.23 10.65 -44.87
C TYR A 105 -4.14 10.49 -43.35
N VAL A 106 -4.08 9.24 -42.88
CA VAL A 106 -3.72 8.90 -41.50
C VAL A 106 -2.25 8.47 -41.50
N THR A 107 -1.40 9.20 -40.79
CA THR A 107 0.01 8.82 -40.58
C THR A 107 0.24 8.42 -39.13
N THR A 108 1.42 7.86 -38.83
CA THR A 108 1.74 7.43 -37.46
C THR A 108 2.95 8.10 -36.82
N GLY A 109 3.39 9.25 -37.36
CA GLY A 109 4.65 9.88 -37.00
C GLY A 109 5.89 9.02 -37.27
N LEU A 110 7.09 9.57 -37.07
CA LEU A 110 8.36 8.83 -37.15
C LEU A 110 8.84 8.47 -35.74
N LEU A 111 7.97 7.83 -34.95
CA LEU A 111 8.09 7.78 -33.49
C LEU A 111 9.42 7.18 -33.01
N VAL A 112 9.88 6.09 -33.63
CA VAL A 112 11.14 5.43 -33.25
C VAL A 112 12.31 6.32 -33.60
N LYS A 113 12.30 6.95 -34.76
CA LYS A 113 13.32 7.93 -35.14
C LYS A 113 13.37 9.03 -34.08
N GLU A 114 12.25 9.64 -33.73
CA GLU A 114 12.19 10.69 -32.72
C GLU A 114 12.66 10.21 -31.32
N LEU A 115 12.27 9.01 -30.89
CA LEU A 115 12.71 8.39 -29.61
C LEU A 115 14.23 8.20 -29.54
N VAL A 116 14.86 7.73 -30.62
CA VAL A 116 16.32 7.49 -30.67
C VAL A 116 17.08 8.80 -30.83
N THR A 117 16.57 9.70 -31.67
CA THR A 117 17.27 10.94 -32.00
C THR A 117 17.12 12.00 -30.93
N GLY A 118 16.00 11.96 -30.19
CA GLY A 118 15.59 13.04 -29.33
C GLY A 118 14.93 14.20 -30.09
N MET A 119 14.68 14.10 -31.39
CA MET A 119 14.18 15.22 -32.19
C MET A 119 12.67 15.11 -32.39
N ARG A 120 11.89 15.71 -31.49
CA ARG A 120 10.42 15.66 -31.54
C ARG A 120 9.88 16.51 -32.69
N GLN A 121 8.98 15.97 -33.51
CA GLN A 121 8.32 16.77 -34.54
C GLN A 121 7.19 17.65 -33.96
N ASP A 122 7.26 18.96 -34.20
CA ASP A 122 6.27 19.99 -33.79
C ASP A 122 5.76 20.85 -34.97
N GLY A 123 6.08 20.43 -36.19
CA GLY A 123 5.67 21.08 -37.43
C GLY A 123 6.00 20.16 -38.60
N ASP A 124 5.45 20.43 -39.77
CA ASP A 124 5.75 19.63 -40.98
C ASP A 124 7.26 19.54 -41.26
N THR A 125 7.99 20.61 -40.95
CA THR A 125 9.46 20.69 -41.10
C THR A 125 10.17 21.17 -39.83
N THR A 126 9.46 21.27 -38.70
CA THR A 126 10.02 21.80 -37.44
C THR A 126 10.18 20.69 -36.42
N PHE A 127 11.36 20.67 -35.79
CA PHE A 127 11.70 19.71 -34.74
C PHE A 127 12.20 20.42 -33.49
N THR A 128 11.74 19.95 -32.33
CA THR A 128 12.16 20.39 -31.01
C THR A 128 13.10 19.35 -30.40
N PRO A 129 14.33 19.74 -30.00
CA PRO A 129 15.25 18.83 -29.35
C PRO A 129 14.78 18.41 -27.95
N TYR A 130 14.97 17.13 -27.65
CA TYR A 130 14.72 16.44 -26.40
C TYR A 130 15.85 15.45 -26.10
N PRO A 131 16.05 15.06 -24.83
CA PRO A 131 16.86 13.90 -24.48
C PRO A 131 16.37 12.65 -25.23
N PRO A 132 17.25 11.86 -25.86
CA PRO A 132 16.91 10.53 -26.38
C PRO A 132 16.28 9.64 -25.32
N SER A 133 15.33 8.79 -25.72
CA SER A 133 14.55 7.99 -24.77
C SER A 133 15.36 6.87 -24.11
N ASN A 134 15.24 6.77 -22.78
CA ASN A 134 15.83 5.69 -21.98
C ASN A 134 14.91 4.47 -21.81
N ILE A 135 13.82 4.39 -22.57
CA ILE A 135 12.90 3.25 -22.59
C ILE A 135 13.52 2.10 -23.38
N GLN A 136 13.40 0.87 -22.88
CA GLN A 136 13.91 -0.35 -23.51
C GLN A 136 13.21 -0.61 -24.85
N VAL A 137 13.99 -1.03 -25.86
CA VAL A 137 13.44 -1.33 -27.20
C VAL A 137 12.80 -2.71 -27.29
N ALA A 138 13.09 -3.60 -26.33
CA ALA A 138 12.65 -4.99 -26.32
C ALA A 138 12.45 -5.49 -24.89
N GLY A 139 11.51 -6.42 -24.74
CA GLY A 139 11.21 -7.09 -23.47
C GLY A 139 10.23 -6.35 -22.57
N ASP A 140 10.15 -6.82 -21.34
CA ASP A 140 9.32 -6.31 -20.26
C ASP A 140 9.74 -4.86 -19.90
N PRO A 141 8.81 -4.01 -19.39
CA PRO A 141 9.17 -2.71 -18.87
C PRO A 141 10.27 -2.79 -17.79
N ASN A 142 11.19 -1.82 -17.75
CA ASN A 142 12.23 -1.76 -16.71
C ASN A 142 11.72 -1.15 -15.39
N ASP A 143 10.49 -1.46 -15.03
CA ASP A 143 9.96 -1.14 -13.72
C ASP A 143 10.80 -1.91 -12.69
N ASN A 144 11.30 -1.22 -11.66
CA ASN A 144 12.16 -1.79 -10.61
C ASN A 144 13.53 -2.32 -11.07
N GLY A 145 14.02 -1.94 -12.25
CA GLY A 145 15.30 -2.43 -12.76
C GLY A 145 15.26 -3.85 -13.34
N LEU A 146 14.07 -4.44 -13.50
CA LEU A 146 13.90 -5.81 -13.95
C LEU A 146 14.51 -6.04 -15.34
N ASN A 147 14.33 -5.11 -16.27
CA ASN A 147 14.90 -5.19 -17.63
C ASN A 147 16.08 -4.21 -17.81
N ALA A 148 16.91 -4.06 -16.78
CA ALA A 148 17.99 -3.09 -16.79
C ALA A 148 19.08 -3.41 -17.81
N ILE A 149 19.16 -4.65 -18.30
CA ILE A 149 20.17 -5.10 -19.27
C ILE A 149 19.82 -4.78 -20.72
N ALA A 150 18.53 -4.65 -21.06
CA ALA A 150 18.12 -4.41 -22.44
C ALA A 150 18.55 -3.02 -22.94
N PRO A 151 18.88 -2.91 -24.23
CA PRO A 151 19.18 -1.63 -24.86
C PRO A 151 17.93 -0.75 -24.89
N THR A 152 18.15 0.56 -24.76
CA THR A 152 17.12 1.59 -24.82
C THR A 152 17.13 2.24 -26.19
N TYR A 153 16.12 3.04 -26.54
CA TYR A 153 16.17 3.82 -27.79
C TYR A 153 17.45 4.67 -27.87
N ALA A 154 17.88 5.28 -26.77
CA ALA A 154 19.14 6.02 -26.69
C ALA A 154 20.39 5.17 -27.00
N SER A 155 20.38 3.86 -26.68
CA SER A 155 21.46 2.94 -27.02
C SER A 155 21.71 2.86 -28.53
N PHE A 156 20.67 3.01 -29.36
CA PHE A 156 20.78 2.90 -30.82
C PHE A 156 21.27 4.19 -31.50
N ARG A 157 21.48 5.28 -30.76
CA ARG A 157 21.91 6.57 -31.32
C ARG A 157 23.24 6.48 -32.08
N LYS A 158 24.11 5.54 -31.72
CA LYS A 158 25.41 5.32 -32.38
C LYS A 158 25.32 4.54 -33.69
N VAL A 159 24.19 3.91 -33.96
CA VAL A 159 24.01 2.96 -35.08
C VAL A 159 22.80 3.28 -35.96
N ILE A 160 22.02 4.30 -35.61
CA ILE A 160 20.88 4.75 -36.40
C ILE A 160 21.32 5.70 -37.53
N THR A 161 20.63 5.64 -38.66
CA THR A 161 20.68 6.69 -39.69
C THR A 161 19.63 7.76 -39.42
N PHE A 162 20.05 9.01 -39.19
CA PHE A 162 19.17 10.14 -38.90
C PHE A 162 18.73 10.82 -40.21
N ASN A 163 19.68 11.29 -41.02
CA ASN A 163 19.46 12.07 -42.25
C ASN A 163 20.54 11.71 -43.29
N GLY A 164 20.20 10.86 -44.26
CA GLY A 164 21.12 10.46 -45.31
C GLY A 164 21.61 9.03 -45.10
N THR A 165 22.93 8.85 -44.93
CA THR A 165 23.59 7.54 -44.93
C THR A 165 24.65 7.38 -43.82
N GLU A 166 24.58 8.18 -42.77
CA GLU A 166 25.41 8.00 -41.58
C GLU A 166 25.06 6.67 -40.90
N ASN A 167 26.08 5.97 -40.41
CA ASN A 167 25.96 4.60 -39.89
C ASN A 167 25.39 3.59 -40.92
N SER A 168 25.49 3.90 -42.22
CA SER A 168 25.14 2.97 -43.29
C SER A 168 25.96 1.68 -43.23
N ALA A 169 25.33 0.59 -43.65
CA ALA A 169 25.96 -0.69 -43.84
C ALA A 169 26.10 -1.02 -45.33
N PRO A 170 27.13 -1.79 -45.74
CA PRO A 170 27.16 -2.34 -47.08
C PRO A 170 26.00 -3.33 -47.27
N ASN A 171 25.58 -3.53 -48.52
CA ASN A 171 24.64 -4.59 -48.86
C ASN A 171 25.27 -5.96 -48.58
N ARG A 172 24.68 -6.71 -47.64
CA ARG A 172 25.13 -8.03 -47.18
C ARG A 172 24.00 -9.06 -47.28
N VAL A 173 23.11 -8.93 -48.25
CA VAL A 173 22.03 -9.90 -48.47
C VAL A 173 22.60 -11.32 -48.56
N SER A 174 21.92 -12.27 -47.89
CA SER A 174 22.32 -13.67 -47.66
C SER A 174 23.40 -13.89 -46.59
N ALA A 175 23.94 -12.85 -45.95
CA ALA A 175 24.84 -13.02 -44.81
C ALA A 175 24.07 -13.41 -43.54
N ILE A 176 24.74 -14.12 -42.63
CA ILE A 176 24.24 -14.48 -41.29
C ILE A 176 24.28 -13.23 -40.40
N ILE A 177 23.20 -12.99 -39.65
CA ILE A 177 23.14 -11.95 -38.63
C ILE A 177 23.93 -12.43 -37.41
N SER A 178 25.07 -11.82 -37.16
CA SER A 178 26.04 -12.23 -36.13
C SER A 178 26.44 -11.08 -35.21
N GLU A 179 25.70 -9.97 -35.25
CA GLU A 179 25.96 -8.77 -34.48
C GLU A 179 25.02 -8.69 -33.28
N ASN A 180 25.58 -8.35 -32.11
CA ASN A 180 24.85 -8.05 -30.89
C ASN A 180 25.05 -6.58 -30.50
N ILE A 181 24.02 -5.96 -29.93
CA ILE A 181 24.09 -4.62 -29.34
C ILE A 181 23.79 -4.68 -27.85
N ASP A 182 24.67 -4.10 -27.04
CA ASP A 182 24.47 -3.96 -25.60
C ASP A 182 23.81 -2.62 -25.22
N ARG A 183 23.44 -2.49 -23.94
CA ARG A 183 22.81 -1.28 -23.42
C ARG A 183 23.61 0.01 -23.60
N SER A 184 24.95 -0.07 -23.70
CA SER A 184 25.78 1.11 -23.94
C SER A 184 25.77 1.57 -25.41
N GLY A 185 25.07 0.82 -26.28
CA GLY A 185 25.08 1.01 -27.72
C GLY A 185 26.34 0.48 -28.39
N THR A 186 27.07 -0.43 -27.74
CA THR A 186 28.27 -1.04 -28.31
C THR A 186 27.88 -2.28 -29.11
N VAL A 187 28.32 -2.34 -30.37
CA VAL A 187 28.10 -3.48 -31.27
C VAL A 187 29.29 -4.43 -31.23
N LYS A 188 29.03 -5.73 -31.12
CA LYS A 188 30.04 -6.79 -31.15
C LYS A 188 29.59 -7.97 -32.00
N SER A 189 30.53 -8.68 -32.59
CA SER A 189 30.24 -9.97 -33.24
C SER A 189 30.04 -11.05 -32.18
N VAL A 190 29.03 -11.89 -32.37
CA VAL A 190 28.65 -13.01 -31.51
C VAL A 190 28.33 -14.23 -32.36
N THR A 191 28.45 -15.42 -31.75
CA THR A 191 27.77 -16.60 -32.29
C THR A 191 26.27 -16.40 -32.06
N PRO A 192 25.43 -16.32 -33.12
CA PRO A 192 24.03 -16.02 -32.92
C PRO A 192 23.30 -17.20 -32.27
N PRO A 193 22.32 -16.94 -31.37
CA PRO A 193 21.54 -17.98 -30.70
C PRO A 193 20.65 -18.77 -31.67
N GLU A 194 20.26 -18.16 -32.80
CA GLU A 194 19.61 -18.81 -33.94
C GLU A 194 20.21 -18.24 -35.24
N VAL A 195 20.46 -19.08 -36.24
CA VAL A 195 20.92 -18.62 -37.55
C VAL A 195 19.77 -17.92 -38.29
N ARG A 196 19.89 -16.60 -38.45
CA ARG A 196 18.99 -15.75 -39.26
C ARG A 196 19.79 -15.03 -40.35
N TYR A 197 19.15 -14.68 -41.45
CA TYR A 197 19.81 -14.06 -42.60
C TYR A 197 19.32 -12.65 -42.89
N LEU A 198 20.21 -11.84 -43.46
CA LEU A 198 19.84 -10.57 -44.09
C LEU A 198 19.16 -10.85 -45.43
N LYS A 199 17.90 -10.44 -45.59
CA LYS A 199 17.08 -10.82 -46.76
C LYS A 199 16.94 -9.71 -47.80
N THR A 200 16.85 -8.47 -47.36
CA THR A 200 16.66 -7.30 -48.24
C THR A 200 17.60 -6.18 -47.80
N PHE A 201 17.93 -5.27 -48.71
CA PHE A 201 18.71 -4.06 -48.45
C PHE A 201 17.90 -2.84 -48.91
N ASP A 202 17.73 -1.85 -48.03
CA ASP A 202 17.10 -0.58 -48.36
C ASP A 202 18.15 0.41 -48.86
N ASN A 203 17.97 0.94 -50.08
CA ASN A 203 18.92 1.88 -50.69
C ASN A 203 18.71 3.33 -50.26
N ASN A 204 17.68 3.64 -49.46
CA ASN A 204 17.42 5.01 -49.00
C ASN A 204 18.18 5.29 -47.70
N THR A 205 18.20 4.33 -46.78
CA THR A 205 18.91 4.42 -45.50
C THR A 205 20.19 3.59 -45.46
N ASN A 206 20.43 2.74 -46.46
CA ASN A 206 21.55 1.80 -46.55
C ASN A 206 21.63 0.84 -45.35
N HIS A 207 20.50 0.22 -45.01
CA HIS A 207 20.41 -0.84 -44.00
C HIS A 207 19.83 -2.13 -44.59
N ASN A 208 20.39 -3.24 -44.13
CA ASN A 208 19.90 -4.59 -44.39
C ASN A 208 18.74 -4.91 -43.44
N ILE A 209 17.82 -5.76 -43.88
CA ILE A 209 16.64 -6.17 -43.11
C ILE A 209 16.69 -7.68 -42.86
N ALA A 210 16.44 -8.09 -41.62
CA ALA A 210 16.37 -9.51 -41.28
C ALA A 210 15.24 -10.24 -42.03
N ASP A 211 15.48 -11.50 -42.39
CA ASP A 211 14.52 -12.39 -43.05
C ASP A 211 13.14 -12.43 -42.36
N VAL A 212 13.10 -12.61 -41.04
CA VAL A 212 11.87 -12.61 -40.23
C VAL A 212 11.10 -11.30 -40.36
N PHE A 213 11.79 -10.17 -40.43
CA PHE A 213 11.16 -8.86 -40.48
C PHE A 213 10.67 -8.53 -41.90
N VAL A 214 11.36 -9.00 -42.93
CA VAL A 214 10.86 -8.96 -44.32
C VAL A 214 9.63 -9.85 -44.48
N ASP A 215 9.62 -11.05 -43.89
CA ASP A 215 8.48 -11.96 -43.95
C ASP A 215 7.27 -11.41 -43.20
N PHE A 216 7.50 -10.85 -42.01
CA PHE A 216 6.47 -10.17 -41.24
C PHE A 216 5.90 -8.95 -41.98
N GLY A 217 6.76 -8.14 -42.61
CA GLY A 217 6.35 -7.00 -43.43
C GLY A 217 5.48 -7.37 -44.64
N ASN A 218 5.65 -8.57 -45.18
CA ASN A 218 4.92 -9.06 -46.35
C ASN A 218 3.79 -10.04 -45.99
N GLN A 219 3.41 -10.13 -44.71
CA GLN A 219 2.41 -11.09 -44.26
C GLN A 219 1.03 -10.81 -44.86
N ASN A 220 0.35 -11.90 -45.26
CA ASN A 220 -1.06 -11.90 -45.62
C ASN A 220 -1.89 -12.44 -44.46
N GLY A 221 -3.08 -11.91 -44.28
CA GLY A 221 -3.99 -12.32 -43.21
C GLY A 221 -5.39 -11.75 -43.42
N LEU A 222 -6.30 -12.09 -42.50
CA LEU A 222 -7.64 -11.49 -42.50
C LEU A 222 -7.53 -9.99 -42.23
N VAL A 223 -8.14 -9.21 -43.12
CA VAL A 223 -8.30 -7.75 -43.03
C VAL A 223 -9.76 -7.38 -43.29
N TRP A 224 -10.20 -6.24 -42.75
CA TRP A 224 -11.51 -5.67 -43.02
C TRP A 224 -11.46 -4.73 -44.23
N GLN A 225 -12.26 -4.99 -45.25
CA GLN A 225 -12.39 -4.15 -46.43
C GLN A 225 -13.77 -4.29 -47.07
N ASN A 226 -14.34 -3.18 -47.56
CA ASN A 226 -15.66 -3.16 -48.23
C ASN A 226 -16.75 -3.88 -47.41
N ASN A 227 -16.81 -3.59 -46.10
CA ASN A 227 -17.73 -4.20 -45.14
C ASN A 227 -17.66 -5.74 -45.02
N SER A 228 -16.51 -6.34 -45.34
CA SER A 228 -16.29 -7.78 -45.25
C SER A 228 -14.87 -8.11 -44.79
N PHE A 229 -14.67 -9.31 -44.25
CA PHE A 229 -13.33 -9.83 -43.99
C PHE A 229 -12.81 -10.56 -45.23
N ILE A 230 -11.62 -10.17 -45.70
CA ILE A 230 -10.94 -10.80 -46.85
C ILE A 230 -9.52 -11.21 -46.46
N GLN A 231 -8.95 -12.18 -47.18
CA GLN A 231 -7.53 -12.48 -47.10
C GLN A 231 -6.76 -11.53 -48.01
N ASP A 232 -5.89 -10.73 -47.43
CA ASP A 232 -5.11 -9.73 -48.15
C ASP A 232 -3.84 -9.36 -47.36
N SER A 233 -3.00 -8.47 -47.90
CA SER A 233 -1.85 -7.95 -47.19
C SER A 233 -2.27 -7.17 -45.94
N VAL A 234 -1.74 -7.59 -44.78
CA VAL A 234 -2.01 -6.93 -43.49
C VAL A 234 -1.49 -5.48 -43.49
N PHE A 235 -0.37 -5.24 -44.16
CA PHE A 235 0.28 -3.93 -44.24
C PHE A 235 0.07 -3.27 -45.61
N TYR A 236 -1.15 -3.32 -46.15
CA TYR A 236 -1.59 -2.50 -47.29
C TYR A 236 -0.77 -2.66 -48.59
N HIS A 237 -0.11 -3.81 -48.79
CA HIS A 237 0.91 -4.03 -49.82
C HIS A 237 2.06 -3.01 -49.80
N ASN A 238 2.21 -2.29 -48.70
CA ASN A 238 3.19 -1.24 -48.50
C ASN A 238 3.64 -1.24 -47.03
N PRO A 239 4.51 -2.18 -46.63
CA PRO A 239 4.98 -2.28 -45.24
C PRO A 239 5.62 -0.99 -44.72
N THR A 240 6.18 -0.15 -45.59
CA THR A 240 6.76 1.15 -45.23
C THR A 240 5.72 2.11 -44.65
N TYR A 241 4.44 1.96 -44.98
CA TYR A 241 3.35 2.73 -44.35
C TYR A 241 3.27 2.48 -42.84
N VAL A 242 3.40 1.22 -42.41
CA VAL A 242 3.28 0.81 -41.00
C VAL A 242 4.63 0.90 -40.28
N LEU A 243 5.68 0.34 -40.89
CA LEU A 243 6.99 0.19 -40.27
C LEU A 243 7.88 1.44 -40.43
N GLY A 244 7.79 2.13 -41.56
CA GLY A 244 8.80 3.10 -42.01
C GLY A 244 10.00 2.42 -42.67
N LEU A 245 11.00 3.22 -43.08
CA LEU A 245 12.26 2.69 -43.60
C LEU A 245 13.10 2.05 -42.46
N PRO A 246 13.90 1.00 -42.71
CA PRO A 246 14.83 0.50 -41.69
C PRO A 246 15.87 1.58 -41.38
N VAL A 247 16.15 1.83 -40.11
CA VAL A 247 17.12 2.88 -39.71
C VAL A 247 18.32 2.31 -38.96
N THR A 248 18.35 1.00 -38.73
CA THR A 248 19.47 0.25 -38.15
C THR A 248 19.61 -1.10 -38.84
N GLU A 249 20.80 -1.72 -38.77
CA GLU A 249 20.95 -3.17 -38.97
C GLU A 249 20.15 -3.94 -37.89
N PRO A 250 19.82 -5.23 -38.13
CA PRO A 250 19.27 -6.09 -37.09
C PRO A 250 20.36 -6.56 -36.13
N TYR A 251 20.11 -6.46 -34.82
CA TYR A 251 21.07 -6.84 -33.77
C TYR A 251 20.44 -7.80 -32.77
N TRP A 252 21.19 -8.83 -32.38
CA TRP A 252 20.84 -9.63 -31.20
C TRP A 252 21.04 -8.81 -29.93
N THR A 253 20.23 -9.06 -28.91
CA THR A 253 20.40 -8.49 -27.57
C THR A 253 19.76 -9.38 -26.53
N GLN A 254 20.01 -9.11 -25.25
CA GLN A 254 19.32 -9.77 -24.15
C GLN A 254 18.26 -8.84 -23.57
N ALA A 255 17.07 -9.38 -23.35
CA ALA A 255 15.98 -8.66 -22.70
C ALA A 255 15.17 -9.62 -21.82
N MET A 256 14.58 -9.10 -20.75
CA MET A 256 13.58 -9.86 -19.98
C MET A 256 12.31 -9.98 -20.81
N VAL A 257 11.76 -11.18 -20.98
CA VAL A 257 10.51 -11.42 -21.71
C VAL A 257 9.67 -12.38 -20.87
N GLY A 258 8.57 -11.88 -20.29
CA GLY A 258 7.73 -12.66 -19.38
C GLY A 258 8.46 -13.06 -18.09
N GLY A 259 9.35 -12.21 -17.58
CA GLY A 259 10.14 -12.45 -16.37
C GLY A 259 11.38 -13.32 -16.55
N GLU A 260 11.68 -13.77 -17.78
CA GLU A 260 12.87 -14.58 -18.08
C GLU A 260 13.82 -13.82 -19.01
N LEU A 261 15.13 -13.94 -18.76
CA LEU A 261 16.13 -13.38 -19.67
C LEU A 261 16.16 -14.19 -20.97
N ARG A 262 15.93 -13.53 -22.11
CA ARG A 262 15.91 -14.17 -23.44
C ARG A 262 16.77 -13.41 -24.43
N ASP A 263 17.28 -14.14 -25.42
CA ASP A 263 17.89 -13.55 -26.60
C ASP A 263 16.81 -13.08 -27.57
N VAL A 264 16.91 -11.82 -27.97
CA VAL A 264 15.95 -11.14 -28.84
C VAL A 264 16.71 -10.49 -29.98
N LEU A 265 16.31 -10.78 -31.22
CA LEU A 265 16.77 -10.04 -32.38
C LEU A 265 15.93 -8.77 -32.51
N VAL A 266 16.54 -7.60 -32.59
CA VAL A 266 15.86 -6.30 -32.64
C VAL A 266 16.28 -5.54 -33.89
N GLN A 267 15.32 -4.94 -34.59
CA GLN A 267 15.59 -3.96 -35.65
C GLN A 267 14.67 -2.74 -35.52
N LEU A 268 15.26 -1.55 -35.66
CA LEU A 268 14.52 -0.29 -35.65
C LEU A 268 14.20 0.16 -37.07
N PHE A 269 12.95 0.53 -37.28
CA PHE A 269 12.43 1.22 -38.46
C PHE A 269 11.95 2.61 -38.03
N GLU A 270 11.76 3.55 -38.97
CA GLU A 270 11.43 4.93 -38.62
C GLU A 270 10.18 5.07 -37.73
N ARG A 271 9.19 4.17 -37.92
CA ARG A 271 7.91 4.22 -37.21
C ARG A 271 7.76 3.10 -36.18
N ARG A 272 8.48 1.97 -36.32
CA ARG A 272 8.30 0.78 -35.49
C ARG A 272 9.60 0.12 -35.07
N THR A 273 9.54 -0.55 -33.92
CA THR A 273 10.56 -1.49 -33.47
C THR A 273 10.03 -2.90 -33.68
N LEU A 274 10.77 -3.75 -34.39
CA LEU A 274 10.46 -5.16 -34.51
C LEU A 274 11.41 -5.98 -33.66
N THR A 275 10.86 -6.95 -32.94
CA THR A 275 11.61 -7.93 -32.15
C THR A 275 11.33 -9.34 -32.68
N TYR A 276 12.33 -10.21 -32.63
CA TYR A 276 12.17 -11.64 -32.88
C TYR A 276 12.74 -12.46 -31.72
N THR A 277 11.89 -13.32 -31.14
CA THR A 277 12.24 -14.18 -30.02
C THR A 277 12.05 -15.64 -30.42
N PRO A 278 13.14 -16.42 -30.62
CA PRO A 278 13.09 -17.82 -31.09
C PRO A 278 12.12 -18.73 -30.33
N SER A 279 12.04 -18.54 -29.01
CA SER A 279 11.27 -19.35 -28.08
C SER A 279 9.77 -19.02 -28.04
N ASN A 280 9.32 -17.94 -28.69
CA ASN A 280 7.91 -17.60 -28.74
C ASN A 280 7.12 -18.54 -29.67
N PRO A 281 5.79 -18.68 -29.48
CA PRO A 281 4.95 -19.46 -30.39
C PRO A 281 5.00 -18.91 -31.83
N PRO A 282 4.82 -19.74 -32.88
CA PRO A 282 5.03 -19.36 -34.28
C PRO A 282 4.41 -18.03 -34.74
N GLY A 283 3.16 -17.73 -34.33
CA GLY A 283 2.45 -16.49 -34.68
C GLY A 283 2.85 -15.24 -33.87
N PHE A 284 3.72 -15.40 -32.87
CA PHE A 284 4.20 -14.36 -31.94
C PHE A 284 5.72 -14.33 -31.86
N LYS A 285 6.41 -15.00 -32.80
CA LYS A 285 7.87 -14.96 -32.87
C LYS A 285 8.37 -13.58 -33.26
N VAL A 286 7.64 -12.86 -34.12
CA VAL A 286 7.89 -11.46 -34.43
C VAL A 286 6.83 -10.62 -33.74
N GLU A 287 7.26 -9.60 -33.01
CA GLU A 287 6.36 -8.67 -32.33
C GLU A 287 6.74 -7.22 -32.64
N MET A 288 5.74 -6.34 -32.65
CA MET A 288 5.97 -4.91 -32.64
C MET A 288 6.12 -4.42 -31.20
N GLY A 289 7.13 -3.60 -30.91
CA GLY A 289 7.23 -2.92 -29.62
C GLY A 289 6.04 -1.99 -29.35
N ASN A 290 5.79 -1.67 -28.07
CA ASN A 290 4.73 -0.72 -27.67
C ASN A 290 5.15 0.74 -27.92
N VAL A 291 5.56 1.04 -29.14
CA VAL A 291 6.16 2.32 -29.54
C VAL A 291 5.21 3.50 -29.29
N GLY A 292 3.90 3.30 -29.40
CA GLY A 292 2.92 4.36 -29.12
C GLY A 292 2.92 4.75 -27.64
N GLN A 293 2.93 3.77 -26.73
CA GLN A 293 3.09 4.00 -25.28
C GLN A 293 4.46 4.63 -24.97
N HIS A 294 5.53 4.10 -25.56
CA HIS A 294 6.89 4.60 -25.34
C HIS A 294 7.03 6.06 -25.78
N TYR A 295 6.51 6.39 -26.96
CA TYR A 295 6.55 7.74 -27.50
C TYR A 295 5.67 8.70 -26.69
N PHE A 296 4.47 8.30 -26.26
CA PHE A 296 3.64 9.12 -25.37
C PHE A 296 4.36 9.44 -24.06
N ARG A 297 4.92 8.42 -23.40
CA ARG A 297 5.68 8.57 -22.17
C ARG A 297 6.87 9.52 -22.38
N TRP A 298 7.66 9.29 -23.42
CA TRP A 298 8.79 10.16 -23.75
C TRP A 298 8.35 11.60 -24.07
N ARG A 299 7.30 11.79 -24.88
CA ARG A 299 6.85 13.10 -25.36
C ARG A 299 6.20 13.96 -24.27
N TYR A 300 5.43 13.35 -23.36
CA TYR A 300 4.60 14.10 -22.40
C TYR A 300 4.95 13.88 -20.93
N LEU A 301 5.44 12.70 -20.57
CA LEU A 301 5.71 12.35 -19.18
C LEU A 301 7.17 12.62 -18.82
N GLU A 302 8.10 12.26 -19.71
CA GLU A 302 9.54 12.40 -19.46
C GLU A 302 10.07 13.78 -19.85
N ASN A 303 9.38 14.51 -20.74
CA ASN A 303 9.95 15.71 -21.37
C ASN A 303 8.99 16.91 -21.57
N ASN A 304 8.02 17.16 -20.70
CA ASN A 304 7.17 18.34 -20.85
C ASN A 304 7.91 19.66 -20.50
N THR A 305 8.06 20.58 -21.46
CA THR A 305 8.80 21.87 -21.37
C THR A 305 7.94 23.08 -20.99
N GLN A 306 6.77 22.89 -20.34
CA GLN A 306 6.09 23.97 -19.62
C GLN A 306 6.57 24.14 -18.15
N SER A 307 7.73 23.60 -17.81
CA SER A 307 8.42 23.84 -16.54
C SER A 307 9.81 24.46 -16.78
N THR A 308 10.12 25.51 -16.02
CA THR A 308 11.40 26.23 -15.97
C THR A 308 12.58 25.29 -15.68
N PRO A 309 13.81 25.61 -16.16
CA PRO A 309 14.91 24.67 -16.25
C PRO A 309 15.42 24.23 -14.88
N ALA A 310 15.24 22.95 -14.56
CA ALA A 310 15.88 22.31 -13.42
C ALA A 310 17.28 21.80 -13.83
N THR A 311 18.29 22.28 -13.11
CA THR A 311 19.60 21.64 -13.02
C THR A 311 19.46 20.16 -12.67
N THR A 312 20.23 19.32 -13.37
CA THR A 312 20.30 17.86 -13.27
C THR A 312 20.11 17.35 -11.83
N PRO A 313 19.00 16.66 -11.51
CA PRO A 313 18.85 15.97 -10.24
C PRO A 313 19.73 14.73 -10.25
N SER A 314 20.66 14.64 -9.31
CA SER A 314 21.17 13.36 -8.83
C SER A 314 19.99 12.49 -8.44
N THR A 315 19.97 11.23 -8.90
CA THR A 315 18.98 10.23 -8.53
C THR A 315 18.79 10.25 -7.01
N PRO A 316 17.58 10.61 -6.52
CA PRO A 316 17.27 10.51 -5.11
C PRO A 316 17.38 9.04 -4.73
N THR A 317 18.31 8.70 -3.83
CA THR A 317 18.38 7.35 -3.24
C THR A 317 16.99 7.01 -2.72
N THR A 318 16.42 5.91 -3.21
CA THR A 318 15.19 5.33 -2.65
C THR A 318 15.36 5.25 -1.14
N ALA A 319 14.34 5.67 -0.38
CA ALA A 319 14.32 5.44 1.06
C ALA A 319 14.63 3.96 1.34
N ASP A 320 15.45 3.69 2.35
CA ASP A 320 15.75 2.33 2.77
C ASP A 320 14.47 1.68 3.33
N ILE A 321 13.77 0.94 2.47
CA ILE A 321 12.56 0.17 2.81
C ILE A 321 12.91 -1.29 3.16
N SER A 322 14.19 -1.62 3.38
CA SER A 322 14.59 -2.96 3.79
C SER A 322 13.97 -3.32 5.15
N GLY A 323 12.99 -4.22 5.14
CA GLY A 323 12.31 -4.70 6.34
C GLY A 323 10.96 -4.04 6.66
N LEU A 324 10.31 -3.34 5.71
CA LEU A 324 8.91 -2.96 5.85
C LEU A 324 8.02 -4.12 5.38
N ASP A 325 7.37 -4.81 6.32
CA ASP A 325 6.36 -5.82 5.99
C ASP A 325 5.03 -5.13 5.68
N PHE A 326 4.42 -5.49 4.55
CA PHE A 326 3.05 -5.09 4.22
C PHE A 326 2.26 -6.30 3.69
N GLY A 327 0.95 -6.15 3.56
CA GLY A 327 0.09 -7.24 3.11
C GLY A 327 0.11 -8.42 4.07
N SER A 328 0.10 -9.65 3.55
CA SER A 328 0.16 -10.87 4.37
C SER A 328 1.42 -10.95 5.25
N ASN A 329 2.55 -10.42 4.79
CA ASN A 329 3.80 -10.46 5.57
C ASN A 329 3.68 -9.67 6.88
N ALA A 330 2.93 -8.57 6.90
CA ALA A 330 2.72 -7.79 8.12
C ALA A 330 1.91 -8.54 9.19
N LEU A 331 1.18 -9.59 8.79
CA LEU A 331 0.42 -10.46 9.67
C LEU A 331 1.18 -11.71 10.12
N THR A 332 2.25 -12.10 9.41
CA THR A 332 2.95 -13.38 9.65
C THR A 332 4.40 -13.25 10.07
N ASN A 333 5.09 -12.14 9.74
CA ASN A 333 6.51 -11.95 10.06
C ASN A 333 6.72 -11.41 11.48
N LEU A 334 6.44 -12.25 12.48
CA LEU A 334 6.48 -11.83 13.88
C LEU A 334 7.89 -11.37 14.33
N TYR A 335 8.98 -11.94 13.82
CA TYR A 335 10.34 -11.50 14.19
C TYR A 335 10.66 -10.06 13.76
N ASN A 336 9.93 -9.52 12.79
CA ASN A 336 10.09 -8.13 12.35
C ASN A 336 9.13 -7.18 13.06
N LEU A 337 8.09 -7.69 13.73
CA LEU A 337 7.13 -6.87 14.49
C LEU A 337 7.81 -5.91 15.50
N PRO A 338 8.86 -6.32 16.26
CA PRO A 338 9.58 -5.41 17.17
C PRO A 338 10.35 -4.27 16.49
N ASN A 339 10.56 -4.31 15.17
CA ASN A 339 11.31 -3.28 14.46
C ASN A 339 10.42 -2.06 14.22
N ILE A 340 10.89 -0.91 14.68
CA ILE A 340 10.17 0.37 14.59
C ILE A 340 10.55 1.02 13.25
N GLY A 341 9.60 1.09 12.32
CA GLY A 341 9.78 1.66 10.98
C GLY A 341 9.43 3.15 10.94
N ALA A 342 10.14 3.95 10.13
CA ALA A 342 9.93 5.39 10.07
C ALA A 342 8.83 5.85 9.09
N TYR A 343 8.34 4.97 8.22
CA TYR A 343 7.49 5.33 7.07
C TYR A 343 6.12 4.63 7.03
N THR A 344 5.76 3.91 8.09
CA THR A 344 4.42 3.34 8.25
C THR A 344 3.68 4.12 9.31
N GLN A 345 2.51 4.66 8.95
CA GLN A 345 1.64 5.33 9.91
C GLN A 345 0.24 4.71 9.85
N THR A 346 -0.25 4.26 11.00
CA THR A 346 -1.59 3.68 11.15
C THR A 346 -2.61 4.80 11.37
N TYR A 347 -3.76 4.64 10.71
CA TYR A 347 -4.94 5.50 10.83
C TYR A 347 -6.20 4.65 10.90
N VAL A 348 -7.29 5.25 11.37
CA VAL A 348 -8.64 4.71 11.23
C VAL A 348 -9.54 5.74 10.56
N THR A 349 -10.36 5.29 9.62
CA THR A 349 -11.58 6.03 9.24
C THR A 349 -12.79 5.29 9.81
N SER A 350 -13.73 6.03 10.37
CA SER A 350 -14.85 5.47 11.12
C SER A 350 -16.10 6.30 10.96
N SER A 351 -17.21 5.78 11.48
CA SER A 351 -18.47 6.49 11.60
C SER A 351 -18.58 7.40 12.83
N HIS A 352 -17.47 7.68 13.54
CA HIS A 352 -17.47 8.52 14.74
C HIS A 352 -18.20 9.85 14.54
N ASP A 353 -18.74 10.39 15.62
CA ASP A 353 -19.50 11.63 15.62
C ASP A 353 -18.56 12.83 15.31
N PRO A 354 -18.69 13.47 14.14
CA PRO A 354 -17.84 14.63 13.79
C PRO A 354 -18.14 15.86 14.66
N TYR A 355 -19.18 15.80 15.50
CA TYR A 355 -19.51 16.80 16.50
C TYR A 355 -18.99 16.40 17.89
N GLY A 356 -18.18 15.36 18.05
CA GLY A 356 -17.64 14.94 19.35
C GLY A 356 -18.71 14.56 20.38
N GLY A 357 -19.91 14.19 19.90
CA GLY A 357 -20.98 13.61 20.69
C GLY A 357 -20.83 12.09 20.75
N ASN A 358 -21.96 11.38 20.74
CA ASN A 358 -22.04 9.91 20.78
C ASN A 358 -22.90 9.39 19.61
N TRP A 359 -23.06 10.21 18.56
CA TRP A 359 -23.79 9.82 17.37
C TRP A 359 -22.84 9.20 16.35
N ASP A 360 -22.16 8.13 16.74
CA ASP A 360 -21.07 7.45 16.00
C ASP A 360 -21.59 6.56 14.86
N ARG A 361 -22.73 6.95 14.30
CA ARG A 361 -23.46 6.21 13.28
C ARG A 361 -23.72 7.06 12.06
N THR A 362 -23.72 6.43 10.90
CA THR A 362 -24.12 7.00 9.60
C THR A 362 -23.26 8.17 9.09
N ASN A 363 -22.18 8.51 9.80
CA ASN A 363 -21.22 9.51 9.38
C ASN A 363 -20.28 8.87 8.35
N VAL A 364 -20.42 9.31 7.10
CA VAL A 364 -19.59 8.84 5.97
C VAL A 364 -18.77 10.01 5.46
N LEU A 365 -17.63 9.75 4.81
CA LEU A 365 -16.73 10.81 4.34
C LEU A 365 -17.46 11.79 3.41
N TYR A 366 -18.19 11.25 2.43
CA TYR A 366 -19.07 12.01 1.54
C TYR A 366 -19.97 11.06 0.72
N ARG A 367 -20.87 11.63 -0.11
CA ARG A 367 -21.80 10.88 -0.97
C ARG A 367 -21.56 11.17 -2.45
N GLU A 368 -21.73 10.15 -3.29
CA GLU A 368 -21.71 10.25 -4.76
C GLU A 368 -23.11 9.99 -5.33
N GLY A 369 -23.97 11.01 -5.39
CA GLY A 369 -25.39 10.82 -5.71
C GLY A 369 -26.17 10.17 -4.56
N ASP A 370 -27.34 9.59 -4.86
CA ASP A 370 -28.32 9.25 -3.82
C ASP A 370 -28.06 7.91 -3.09
N SER A 371 -27.26 7.01 -3.67
CA SER A 371 -27.12 5.62 -3.20
C SER A 371 -25.66 5.14 -3.11
N ARG A 372 -24.70 6.05 -3.04
CA ARG A 372 -23.28 5.72 -2.92
C ARG A 372 -22.68 6.51 -1.77
N TYR A 373 -22.35 5.79 -0.71
CA TYR A 373 -21.81 6.36 0.51
C TYR A 373 -20.34 5.99 0.60
N VAL A 374 -19.45 6.98 0.49
CA VAL A 374 -18.01 6.76 0.52
C VAL A 374 -17.56 6.71 1.97
N ILE A 375 -17.09 5.53 2.40
CA ILE A 375 -16.65 5.28 3.77
C ILE A 375 -15.13 5.20 3.91
N PHE A 376 -14.42 5.14 2.78
CA PHE A 376 -12.97 5.15 2.72
C PHE A 376 -12.53 5.75 1.39
N ASP A 377 -11.58 6.67 1.41
CA ASP A 377 -10.96 7.20 0.20
C ASP A 377 -9.56 7.72 0.51
N GLU A 378 -8.55 6.90 0.22
CA GLU A 378 -7.15 7.24 0.49
C GLU A 378 -6.34 7.18 -0.80
N LYS A 379 -5.47 8.18 -0.98
CA LYS A 379 -4.56 8.29 -2.13
C LYS A 379 -3.12 8.07 -1.68
N GLY A 380 -2.32 7.49 -2.56
CA GLY A 380 -1.00 6.99 -2.26
C GLY A 380 -1.01 5.50 -1.91
N ALA A 381 0.19 4.95 -1.68
CA ALA A 381 0.35 3.55 -1.33
C ALA A 381 -0.10 3.29 0.12
N GLY A 382 -0.84 2.20 0.32
CA GLY A 382 -1.34 1.81 1.63
C GLY A 382 -1.82 0.38 1.70
N SER A 383 -2.25 -0.05 2.90
CA SER A 383 -2.89 -1.34 3.10
C SER A 383 -3.89 -1.28 4.25
N ILE A 384 -5.10 -1.79 4.01
CA ILE A 384 -6.08 -2.06 5.08
C ILE A 384 -5.72 -3.37 5.76
N TYR A 385 -5.89 -3.42 7.08
CA TYR A 385 -5.67 -4.62 7.89
C TYR A 385 -6.87 -5.01 8.75
N ARG A 386 -7.83 -4.10 8.94
CA ARG A 386 -9.09 -4.40 9.60
C ARG A 386 -10.21 -3.60 8.97
N ILE A 387 -11.31 -4.28 8.67
CA ILE A 387 -12.61 -3.67 8.43
C ILE A 387 -13.54 -4.23 9.48
N TRP A 388 -14.15 -3.37 10.28
CA TRP A 388 -15.19 -3.71 11.22
C TRP A 388 -16.47 -2.94 10.90
N MET A 389 -17.62 -3.60 11.02
CA MET A 389 -18.93 -2.99 10.88
C MET A 389 -19.93 -3.60 11.86
N THR A 390 -20.95 -2.84 12.25
CA THR A 390 -22.16 -3.40 12.82
C THR A 390 -23.40 -2.65 12.36
N LYS A 391 -24.57 -3.22 12.65
CA LYS A 391 -25.88 -2.69 12.31
C LYS A 391 -26.95 -3.23 13.24
N GLU A 392 -28.08 -2.54 13.26
CA GLU A 392 -29.34 -3.01 13.83
C GLU A 392 -29.73 -4.38 13.23
N PRO A 393 -30.20 -5.35 14.04
CA PRO A 393 -30.46 -6.71 13.57
C PRO A 393 -31.47 -6.79 12.41
N THR A 394 -32.49 -5.93 12.41
CA THR A 394 -33.67 -6.03 11.54
C THR A 394 -33.57 -5.29 10.21
N ASN A 395 -32.61 -4.37 10.04
CA ASN A 395 -32.47 -3.57 8.83
C ASN A 395 -31.19 -3.92 8.06
N ASP A 396 -31.27 -4.10 6.75
CA ASP A 396 -30.07 -4.12 5.90
C ASP A 396 -29.71 -2.70 5.52
N THR A 397 -28.76 -2.13 6.27
CA THR A 397 -28.24 -0.76 6.12
C THR A 397 -26.88 -0.69 5.43
N ILE A 398 -26.21 -1.82 5.17
CA ILE A 398 -24.89 -1.84 4.53
C ILE A 398 -25.01 -2.03 3.01
N GLY A 399 -25.87 -2.96 2.56
CA GLY A 399 -26.01 -3.29 1.14
C GLY A 399 -24.75 -3.96 0.57
N ASN A 400 -24.31 -3.52 -0.61
CA ASN A 400 -23.08 -4.01 -1.24
C ASN A 400 -21.88 -3.14 -0.83
N ILE A 401 -20.74 -3.77 -0.61
CA ILE A 401 -19.45 -3.13 -0.34
C ILE A 401 -18.62 -3.20 -1.63
N LEU A 402 -18.23 -2.03 -2.13
CA LEU A 402 -17.60 -1.82 -3.43
C LEU A 402 -16.19 -1.29 -3.24
N PHE A 403 -15.17 -1.91 -3.84
CA PHE A 403 -13.77 -1.47 -3.75
C PHE A 403 -13.28 -1.05 -5.14
N TYR A 404 -12.84 0.20 -5.26
CA TYR A 404 -12.25 0.78 -6.47
C TYR A 404 -10.77 1.02 -6.21
N PHE A 405 -9.90 0.37 -6.97
CA PHE A 405 -8.46 0.48 -6.82
C PHE A 405 -7.90 1.39 -7.90
N ASP A 406 -6.87 2.16 -7.58
CA ASP A 406 -6.01 2.86 -8.54
C ASP A 406 -6.73 3.81 -9.54
N ASP A 407 -7.87 4.36 -9.12
CA ASP A 407 -8.80 5.19 -9.91
C ASP A 407 -9.61 4.43 -10.98
N GLU A 408 -9.84 3.13 -10.80
CA GLU A 408 -10.75 2.37 -11.65
C GLU A 408 -12.20 2.88 -11.58
N ASP A 409 -12.88 2.84 -12.72
CA ASP A 409 -14.31 3.18 -12.84
C ASP A 409 -15.24 2.02 -12.43
N THR A 410 -14.73 0.78 -12.44
CA THR A 410 -15.48 -0.42 -12.04
C THR A 410 -14.88 -1.04 -10.79
N PRO A 411 -15.68 -1.42 -9.78
CA PRO A 411 -15.14 -1.99 -8.55
C PRO A 411 -14.62 -3.41 -8.78
N ARG A 412 -13.41 -3.72 -8.31
CA ARG A 412 -12.86 -5.10 -8.34
C ARG A 412 -13.59 -6.03 -7.38
N VAL A 413 -13.98 -5.50 -6.21
CA VAL A 413 -14.80 -6.20 -5.22
C VAL A 413 -16.16 -5.54 -5.20
N ASN A 414 -17.21 -6.32 -5.44
CA ASN A 414 -18.60 -5.90 -5.33
C ASN A 414 -19.38 -7.06 -4.73
N LEU A 415 -19.46 -7.08 -3.41
CA LEU A 415 -20.11 -8.15 -2.65
C LEU A 415 -21.21 -7.58 -1.78
N ASN A 416 -22.30 -8.32 -1.64
CA ASN A 416 -23.24 -8.05 -0.56
C ASN A 416 -22.51 -8.23 0.78
N TYR A 417 -22.78 -7.40 1.78
CA TYR A 417 -22.11 -7.48 3.08
C TYR A 417 -22.23 -8.88 3.72
N GLN A 418 -23.33 -9.60 3.49
CA GLN A 418 -23.53 -10.96 4.00
C GLN A 418 -22.52 -11.93 3.40
N ASP A 419 -22.22 -11.80 2.11
CA ASP A 419 -21.22 -12.62 1.43
C ASP A 419 -19.80 -12.20 1.79
N PHE A 420 -19.56 -10.88 1.88
CA PHE A 420 -18.27 -10.31 2.27
C PHE A 420 -17.85 -10.79 3.66
N PHE A 421 -18.76 -10.74 4.64
CA PHE A 421 -18.50 -11.16 6.03
C PHE A 421 -18.90 -12.61 6.33
N SER A 422 -19.24 -13.41 5.31
CA SER A 422 -19.67 -14.81 5.50
C SER A 422 -18.57 -15.72 6.03
N GLY A 423 -17.31 -15.37 5.79
CA GLY A 423 -16.16 -16.26 5.97
C GLY A 423 -16.09 -17.41 4.97
N LYS A 424 -16.89 -17.38 3.89
CA LYS A 424 -17.03 -18.47 2.91
C LYS A 424 -16.70 -18.05 1.47
N THR A 425 -16.74 -16.76 1.17
CA THR A 425 -16.53 -16.23 -0.18
C THR A 425 -15.06 -15.89 -0.37
N ALA A 426 -14.32 -16.64 -1.18
CA ALA A 426 -12.91 -16.35 -1.42
C ALA A 426 -12.72 -14.95 -2.07
N PRO A 427 -11.67 -14.19 -1.69
CA PRO A 427 -10.62 -14.51 -0.71
C PRO A 427 -10.99 -14.22 0.78
N PHE A 428 -12.22 -13.79 1.05
CA PHE A 428 -12.76 -13.45 2.39
C PHE A 428 -13.19 -14.69 3.18
N LEU A 429 -12.20 -15.47 3.64
CA LEU A 429 -12.40 -16.76 4.29
C LEU A 429 -12.19 -16.71 5.81
N THR A 430 -12.90 -17.57 6.53
CA THR A 430 -12.65 -17.83 7.95
C THR A 430 -11.25 -18.44 8.15
N PRO A 431 -10.51 -18.13 9.22
CA PRO A 431 -10.88 -17.26 10.35
C PRO A 431 -10.46 -15.79 10.18
N LEU A 432 -10.03 -15.36 8.99
CA LEU A 432 -9.71 -13.95 8.73
C LEU A 432 -10.97 -13.08 8.73
N VAL A 433 -12.12 -13.67 8.42
CA VAL A 433 -13.41 -12.99 8.29
C VAL A 433 -14.45 -13.68 9.15
N GLY A 434 -15.30 -12.88 9.81
CA GLY A 434 -16.43 -13.36 10.60
C GLY A 434 -17.60 -12.39 10.61
N ASN A 435 -18.79 -12.95 10.86
CA ASN A 435 -20.03 -12.19 11.00
C ASN A 435 -20.39 -11.98 12.48
N ASN A 436 -21.52 -11.30 12.69
CA ASN A 436 -22.05 -11.00 14.03
C ASN A 436 -22.37 -12.20 14.92
N GLN A 437 -22.44 -13.43 14.39
CA GLN A 437 -22.56 -14.63 15.21
C GLN A 437 -21.20 -15.10 15.74
N VAL A 438 -20.13 -14.83 14.98
CA VAL A 438 -18.76 -15.29 15.27
C VAL A 438 -18.08 -14.36 16.28
N SER A 439 -18.22 -13.04 16.13
CA SER A 439 -17.63 -12.05 17.05
C SER A 439 -18.66 -11.29 17.89
N SER A 440 -19.79 -11.93 18.21
CA SER A 440 -20.74 -11.40 19.19
C SER A 440 -21.21 -9.96 18.90
N GLY A 441 -21.93 -9.80 17.80
CA GLY A 441 -22.53 -8.54 17.37
C GLY A 441 -21.76 -7.77 16.29
N GLY A 442 -20.46 -8.00 16.12
CA GLY A 442 -19.64 -7.33 15.10
C GLY A 442 -19.44 -8.14 13.82
N PHE A 443 -19.22 -7.47 12.70
CA PHE A 443 -18.70 -8.07 11.48
C PHE A 443 -17.24 -7.63 11.32
N TYR A 444 -16.33 -8.54 10.99
CA TYR A 444 -14.91 -8.20 10.84
C TYR A 444 -14.26 -8.88 9.64
N SER A 445 -13.22 -8.23 9.10
CA SER A 445 -12.29 -8.79 8.14
C SER A 445 -10.86 -8.33 8.45
N TYR A 446 -9.95 -9.29 8.60
CA TYR A 446 -8.49 -9.12 8.67
C TYR A 446 -7.79 -9.45 7.35
N VAL A 447 -8.54 -9.60 6.25
CA VAL A 447 -7.92 -9.77 4.93
C VAL A 447 -7.06 -8.53 4.63
N PRO A 448 -5.75 -8.69 4.37
CA PRO A 448 -4.92 -7.55 4.03
C PRO A 448 -5.25 -7.06 2.61
N ILE A 449 -5.64 -5.78 2.49
CA ILE A 449 -6.04 -5.18 1.21
C ILE A 449 -5.08 -4.04 0.89
N SER A 450 -4.03 -4.34 0.16
CA SER A 450 -3.02 -3.37 -0.29
C SER A 450 -3.49 -2.59 -1.53
N TYR A 451 -3.02 -1.37 -1.70
CA TYR A 451 -3.29 -0.50 -2.85
C TYR A 451 -2.08 0.39 -3.15
N GLY A 452 -1.76 0.58 -4.43
CA GLY A 452 -0.57 1.30 -4.87
C GLY A 452 -0.79 2.80 -5.08
N LYS A 453 -1.94 3.18 -5.63
CA LYS A 453 -2.24 4.57 -6.01
C LYS A 453 -3.43 5.16 -5.26
N ARG A 454 -4.50 4.39 -5.10
CA ARG A 454 -5.71 4.82 -4.37
C ARG A 454 -6.54 3.60 -4.00
N LEU A 455 -7.25 3.67 -2.89
CA LEU A 455 -8.40 2.82 -2.62
C LEU A 455 -9.59 3.67 -2.20
N LYS A 456 -10.73 3.45 -2.87
CA LYS A 456 -12.03 3.99 -2.47
C LYS A 456 -13.00 2.86 -2.16
N ILE A 457 -13.63 2.91 -0.98
CA ILE A 457 -14.65 1.95 -0.56
C ILE A 457 -16.00 2.65 -0.46
N VAL A 458 -17.00 2.07 -1.10
CA VAL A 458 -18.36 2.61 -1.20
C VAL A 458 -19.36 1.57 -0.76
N THR A 459 -20.35 1.96 0.05
CA THR A 459 -21.53 1.14 0.34
C THR A 459 -22.73 1.61 -0.48
N THR A 460 -23.59 0.68 -0.89
CA THR A 460 -24.82 1.01 -1.65
C THR A 460 -26.00 1.41 -0.78
N LYS A 461 -25.86 1.29 0.54
CA LYS A 461 -26.79 1.79 1.56
C LYS A 461 -26.01 2.53 2.63
N LEU A 462 -26.70 3.39 3.38
CA LEU A 462 -26.10 4.21 4.43
C LEU A 462 -25.71 3.30 5.61
N PRO A 463 -24.42 3.00 5.81
CA PRO A 463 -24.00 2.08 6.85
C PRO A 463 -24.22 2.73 8.21
N GLU A 464 -24.55 1.93 9.22
CA GLU A 464 -24.75 2.44 10.58
C GLU A 464 -23.39 2.63 11.25
N PHE A 465 -22.64 1.57 11.54
CA PHE A 465 -21.36 1.68 12.23
C PHE A 465 -20.23 1.04 11.43
N PHE A 466 -19.07 1.70 11.36
CA PHE A 466 -17.88 1.13 10.75
C PHE A 466 -16.58 1.71 11.32
N GLN A 467 -15.52 0.90 11.24
CA GLN A 467 -14.13 1.27 11.45
C GLN A 467 -13.28 0.57 10.40
N ILE A 468 -12.36 1.29 9.77
CA ILE A 468 -11.41 0.74 8.79
C ILE A 468 -10.01 1.17 9.21
N ASP A 469 -9.23 0.21 9.71
CA ASP A 469 -7.85 0.40 10.15
C ASP A 469 -6.91 0.11 8.97
N TYR A 470 -6.03 1.08 8.69
CA TYR A 470 -5.12 1.02 7.56
C TYR A 470 -3.78 1.67 7.88
N GLN A 471 -2.76 1.30 7.12
CA GLN A 471 -1.46 1.96 7.13
C GLN A 471 -1.25 2.75 5.83
N ARG A 472 -0.78 3.99 5.97
CA ARG A 472 -0.15 4.73 4.88
C ARG A 472 1.31 4.26 4.75
N LEU A 473 1.73 3.95 3.52
CA LEU A 473 3.06 3.41 3.19
C LEU A 473 3.87 4.48 2.43
N ALA A 474 4.12 5.62 3.10
CA ALA A 474 4.71 6.78 2.46
C ALA A 474 6.11 6.48 1.89
N GLY A 475 6.34 6.81 0.62
CA GLY A 475 7.64 6.58 -0.04
C GLY A 475 7.91 5.12 -0.42
N VAL A 476 6.98 4.19 -0.18
CA VAL A 476 7.08 2.80 -0.67
C VAL A 476 6.60 2.74 -2.11
N ALA A 477 7.52 2.45 -3.03
CA ALA A 477 7.21 2.33 -4.45
C ALA A 477 6.63 0.94 -4.78
N ASN A 478 5.72 0.88 -5.75
CA ASN A 478 5.18 -0.36 -6.34
C ASN A 478 4.46 -1.31 -5.37
N VAL A 479 3.71 -0.76 -4.40
CA VAL A 479 2.79 -1.58 -3.61
C VAL A 479 1.73 -2.16 -4.56
N PRO A 480 1.63 -3.49 -4.71
CA PRO A 480 0.63 -4.10 -5.59
C PRO A 480 -0.76 -3.92 -4.99
N SER A 481 -1.71 -3.56 -5.85
CA SER A 481 -3.11 -3.46 -5.44
C SER A 481 -3.78 -4.81 -5.41
N PHE A 482 -4.62 -5.02 -4.40
CA PHE A 482 -5.45 -6.20 -4.23
C PHE A 482 -6.33 -6.43 -5.47
N THR A 483 -6.33 -7.66 -5.94
CA THR A 483 -6.97 -8.14 -7.18
C THR A 483 -8.37 -8.69 -6.93
N GLY A 484 -8.70 -9.07 -5.69
CA GLY A 484 -9.94 -9.77 -5.34
C GLY A 484 -9.89 -11.26 -5.63
N LYS A 485 -8.72 -11.81 -5.98
CA LYS A 485 -8.50 -13.22 -6.36
C LYS A 485 -7.27 -13.82 -5.69
N GLU A 486 -6.83 -13.23 -4.59
CA GLU A 486 -5.67 -13.66 -3.80
C GLU A 486 -5.87 -15.09 -3.30
N ASP A 487 -4.83 -15.92 -3.45
CA ASP A 487 -4.77 -17.17 -2.70
C ASP A 487 -4.24 -16.89 -1.29
N LEU A 488 -5.17 -16.84 -0.33
CA LEU A 488 -4.87 -16.62 1.09
C LEU A 488 -4.88 -17.92 1.91
N SER A 489 -4.84 -19.10 1.28
CA SER A 489 -4.89 -20.39 1.97
C SER A 489 -3.80 -20.56 3.04
N SER A 490 -2.58 -20.11 2.76
CA SER A 490 -1.46 -20.12 3.73
C SER A 490 -1.74 -19.22 4.95
N LEU A 491 -2.30 -18.03 4.72
CA LEU A 491 -2.65 -17.08 5.78
C LEU A 491 -3.83 -17.60 6.62
N VAL A 492 -4.83 -18.19 5.98
CA VAL A 492 -5.95 -18.87 6.64
C VAL A 492 -5.42 -20.00 7.54
N SER A 493 -4.55 -20.87 7.02
CA SER A 493 -3.93 -21.94 7.79
C SER A 493 -3.11 -21.42 8.97
N TYR A 494 -2.39 -20.31 8.78
CA TYR A 494 -1.62 -19.65 9.84
C TYR A 494 -2.55 -19.19 10.98
N PHE A 495 -3.66 -18.50 10.66
CA PHE A 495 -4.60 -18.03 11.67
C PHE A 495 -5.43 -19.15 12.31
N SER A 496 -5.61 -20.29 11.64
CA SER A 496 -6.22 -21.48 12.23
C SER A 496 -5.31 -22.21 13.24
N GLY A 497 -4.00 -21.92 13.24
CA GLY A 497 -3.00 -22.57 14.09
C GLY A 497 -2.98 -22.15 15.56
N VAL A 498 -4.11 -21.72 16.13
CA VAL A 498 -4.20 -21.26 17.53
C VAL A 498 -3.69 -22.31 18.51
N GLY A 499 -3.00 -21.88 19.56
CA GLY A 499 -2.34 -22.77 20.53
C GLY A 499 -0.94 -23.25 20.13
N ALA A 500 -0.59 -23.27 18.85
CA ALA A 500 0.77 -23.55 18.38
C ALA A 500 1.58 -22.25 18.21
N ASP A 501 2.91 -22.33 18.39
CA ASP A 501 3.79 -21.19 18.08
C ASP A 501 3.74 -20.92 16.57
N PRO A 502 3.24 -19.75 16.12
CA PRO A 502 3.04 -19.48 14.72
C PRO A 502 4.34 -19.10 13.98
N LYS A 503 5.45 -18.90 14.70
CA LYS A 503 6.74 -18.54 14.09
C LYS A 503 7.37 -19.73 13.35
N PRO A 504 8.18 -19.49 12.30
CA PRO A 504 8.95 -20.55 11.65
C PRO A 504 9.82 -21.33 12.64
N ALA A 505 10.03 -22.62 12.37
CA ALA A 505 10.93 -23.44 13.16
C ALA A 505 12.36 -22.88 13.10
N ASN A 506 13.00 -22.74 14.26
CA ASN A 506 14.39 -22.33 14.37
C ASN A 506 15.22 -23.47 14.98
N PRO A 507 16.12 -24.13 14.22
CA PRO A 507 16.97 -25.20 14.73
C PRO A 507 17.91 -24.76 15.86
N GLY A 508 18.26 -23.48 15.94
CA GLY A 508 19.10 -22.91 17.00
C GLY A 508 18.35 -22.56 18.28
N ARG A 509 17.02 -22.76 18.32
CA ARG A 509 16.18 -22.42 19.46
C ARG A 509 16.51 -23.27 20.68
N GLN A 510 16.69 -22.61 21.81
CA GLN A 510 16.92 -23.24 23.10
C GLN A 510 15.60 -23.30 23.88
N LEU A 511 15.31 -24.45 24.49
CA LEU A 511 14.15 -24.63 25.37
C LEU A 511 14.61 -24.75 26.81
N ILE A 512 14.22 -23.78 27.63
CA ILE A 512 14.55 -23.72 29.04
C ILE A 512 13.32 -24.15 29.82
N LYS A 513 13.39 -25.38 30.35
CA LYS A 513 12.28 -26.01 31.08
C LYS A 513 12.59 -26.10 32.56
N GLY A 514 11.56 -26.00 33.39
CA GLY A 514 11.70 -26.22 34.83
C GLY A 514 10.35 -26.24 35.53
N SER A 515 10.40 -26.46 36.84
CA SER A 515 9.23 -26.42 37.72
C SER A 515 9.62 -25.90 39.09
N GLY A 516 8.68 -25.26 39.79
CA GLY A 516 8.92 -24.70 41.11
C GLY A 516 7.63 -24.39 41.85
N THR A 517 7.75 -24.23 43.17
CA THR A 517 6.64 -23.80 44.03
C THR A 517 6.60 -22.29 44.09
N LEU A 518 5.47 -21.70 43.71
CA LEU A 518 5.13 -20.31 43.90
C LEU A 518 4.33 -20.17 45.19
N ASN A 519 5.00 -19.76 46.27
CA ASN A 519 4.35 -19.57 47.56
C ASN A 519 3.32 -18.44 47.51
N GLY A 520 2.30 -18.50 48.38
CA GLY A 520 1.41 -17.37 48.61
C GLY A 520 2.19 -16.16 49.16
N ASN A 521 1.87 -14.96 48.70
CA ASN A 521 2.61 -13.73 48.99
C ASN A 521 4.11 -13.82 48.70
N GLY A 522 4.50 -14.64 47.72
CA GLY A 522 5.89 -14.98 47.40
C GLY A 522 6.24 -14.68 45.95
N GLU A 523 7.54 -14.81 45.64
CA GLU A 523 8.07 -14.65 44.29
C GLU A 523 8.90 -15.88 43.89
N LEU A 524 8.66 -16.40 42.69
CA LEU A 524 9.42 -17.48 42.08
C LEU A 524 10.30 -16.89 40.97
N ILE A 525 11.61 -16.99 41.13
CA ILE A 525 12.59 -16.54 40.13
C ILE A 525 12.85 -17.67 39.13
N LEU A 526 12.70 -17.39 37.85
CA LEU A 526 13.00 -18.33 36.77
C LEU A 526 14.47 -18.17 36.34
N PRO A 527 15.06 -19.16 35.64
CA PRO A 527 16.46 -19.07 35.18
C PRO A 527 16.72 -17.79 34.38
N GLN A 528 17.77 -17.05 34.75
CA GLN A 528 18.19 -15.84 34.06
C GLN A 528 18.78 -16.18 32.69
N LEU A 529 18.42 -15.41 31.66
CA LEU A 529 18.88 -15.57 30.30
C LEU A 529 20.04 -14.62 30.00
N GLN A 530 20.98 -15.05 29.16
CA GLN A 530 22.22 -14.33 28.85
C GLN A 530 22.44 -14.19 27.34
N GLY A 531 23.11 -13.11 26.95
CA GLY A 531 23.48 -12.79 25.56
C GLY A 531 22.38 -12.06 24.78
N PRO A 532 22.70 -11.54 23.59
CA PRO A 532 21.69 -11.03 22.67
C PRO A 532 20.84 -12.19 22.16
N ALA A 533 19.53 -12.09 22.35
CA ALA A 533 18.59 -13.12 21.93
C ALA A 533 17.15 -12.57 21.90
N VAL A 534 16.24 -13.41 21.43
CA VAL A 534 14.80 -13.16 21.45
C VAL A 534 14.13 -14.28 22.24
N ILE A 535 13.38 -13.95 23.29
CA ILE A 535 12.42 -14.90 23.86
C ILE A 535 11.30 -15.06 22.83
N SER A 536 11.16 -16.25 22.24
CA SER A 536 10.17 -16.52 21.20
C SER A 536 8.88 -17.12 21.75
N SER A 537 8.91 -17.74 22.93
CA SER A 537 7.68 -18.10 23.62
C SER A 537 7.88 -18.22 25.12
N ILE A 538 6.83 -17.88 25.87
CA ILE A 538 6.67 -18.26 27.27
C ILE A 538 5.47 -19.19 27.35
N LYS A 539 5.67 -20.39 27.90
CA LYS A 539 4.59 -21.30 28.25
C LYS A 539 4.65 -21.61 29.73
N LEU A 540 3.50 -21.59 30.37
CA LEU A 540 3.34 -21.92 31.78
C LEU A 540 2.30 -23.02 31.92
N LYS A 541 2.44 -23.84 32.95
CA LYS A 541 1.39 -24.70 33.44
C LYS A 541 1.27 -24.52 34.95
N MET A 542 0.11 -24.09 35.42
CA MET A 542 -0.12 -23.79 36.83
C MET A 542 -0.98 -24.87 37.47
N ASN A 543 -0.50 -25.48 38.54
CA ASN A 543 -1.27 -26.39 39.36
C ASN A 543 -1.68 -25.66 40.65
N PHE A 544 -2.97 -25.38 40.80
CA PHE A 544 -3.56 -24.63 41.92
C PHE A 544 -4.93 -25.21 42.28
N ASN A 545 -5.53 -24.73 43.38
CA ASN A 545 -6.87 -25.14 43.84
C ASN A 545 -7.90 -23.98 43.81
N ASN A 546 -7.47 -22.76 43.50
CA ASN A 546 -8.33 -21.57 43.37
C ASN A 546 -7.91 -20.69 42.18
N ASN A 547 -8.87 -20.32 41.34
CA ASN A 547 -8.67 -19.50 40.14
C ASN A 547 -8.13 -18.08 40.46
N GLU A 548 -8.39 -17.55 41.66
CA GLU A 548 -7.88 -16.24 42.09
C GLU A 548 -6.35 -16.14 42.03
N VAL A 549 -5.64 -17.28 42.12
CA VAL A 549 -4.18 -17.33 42.01
C VAL A 549 -3.71 -16.78 40.66
N VAL A 550 -4.43 -17.04 39.56
CA VAL A 550 -4.04 -16.58 38.22
C VAL A 550 -4.20 -15.07 38.09
N ALA A 551 -5.32 -14.52 38.57
CA ALA A 551 -5.60 -13.08 38.53
C ALA A 551 -4.71 -12.25 39.49
N GLN A 552 -4.10 -12.90 40.50
CA GLN A 552 -3.23 -12.27 41.49
C GLN A 552 -1.75 -12.67 41.35
N THR A 553 -1.39 -13.41 40.30
CA THR A 553 0.01 -13.67 39.97
C THR A 553 0.44 -12.75 38.86
N ASN A 554 1.56 -12.05 39.05
CA ASN A 554 2.15 -11.21 38.02
C ASN A 554 3.36 -11.90 37.37
N LEU A 555 3.44 -11.85 36.04
CA LEU A 555 4.67 -12.07 35.30
C LEU A 555 5.50 -10.79 35.34
N LYS A 556 6.78 -10.93 35.71
CA LYS A 556 7.72 -9.82 35.77
C LYS A 556 8.93 -10.09 34.91
N ILE A 557 9.33 -9.11 34.09
CA ILE A 557 10.51 -9.21 33.23
C ILE A 557 11.32 -7.92 33.26
N TRP A 558 12.64 -8.08 33.38
CA TRP A 558 13.64 -7.02 33.25
C TRP A 558 14.54 -7.33 32.05
N TRP A 559 14.75 -6.34 31.20
CA TRP A 559 15.70 -6.40 30.09
C TRP A 559 16.99 -5.67 30.44
N ASP A 560 18.14 -6.24 30.07
CA ASP A 560 19.44 -5.56 29.98
C ASP A 560 19.82 -4.73 31.20
N LYS A 561 19.67 -5.31 32.40
CA LYS A 561 20.01 -4.68 33.69
C LYS A 561 19.27 -3.39 33.98
N ARG A 562 18.16 -3.10 33.29
CA ARG A 562 17.35 -1.93 33.62
C ARG A 562 16.82 -2.04 35.06
N PRO A 563 16.84 -0.93 35.84
CA PRO A 563 16.47 -0.98 37.25
C PRO A 563 14.96 -1.04 37.49
N TRP A 564 14.13 -0.90 36.45
CA TRP A 564 12.68 -1.05 36.49
C TRP A 564 12.21 -2.22 35.62
N THR A 565 11.06 -2.80 35.96
CA THR A 565 10.38 -3.82 35.15
C THR A 565 9.78 -3.22 33.89
N GLN A 566 9.98 -3.87 32.75
CA GLN A 566 9.29 -3.55 31.50
C GLN A 566 8.02 -4.37 31.31
N VAL A 567 7.92 -5.50 32.00
CA VAL A 567 6.72 -6.31 32.13
C VAL A 567 6.47 -6.48 33.62
N ASP A 568 5.30 -6.06 34.09
CA ASP A 568 4.73 -6.39 35.41
C ASP A 568 3.23 -6.48 35.22
N ALA A 569 2.74 -7.70 34.98
CA ALA A 569 1.42 -7.93 34.41
C ALA A 569 0.72 -9.13 35.06
N PRO A 570 -0.54 -8.99 35.53
CA PRO A 570 -1.36 -10.12 35.98
C PRO A 570 -1.48 -11.19 34.88
N LEU A 571 -1.41 -12.47 35.25
CA LEU A 571 -1.41 -13.56 34.26
C LEU A 571 -2.73 -13.66 33.49
N ASP A 572 -3.87 -13.37 34.14
CA ASP A 572 -5.18 -13.37 33.47
C ASP A 572 -5.27 -12.30 32.37
N PHE A 573 -4.68 -11.12 32.57
CA PHE A 573 -4.52 -10.11 31.51
C PHE A 573 -3.46 -10.53 30.50
N PHE A 574 -2.30 -11.00 30.94
CA PHE A 574 -1.17 -11.33 30.05
C PHE A 574 -1.52 -12.41 29.01
N PHE A 575 -2.38 -13.36 29.39
CA PHE A 575 -2.86 -14.43 28.51
C PHE A 575 -4.25 -14.16 27.88
N GLY A 576 -4.76 -12.92 27.99
CA GLY A 576 -5.88 -12.43 27.17
C GLY A 576 -7.28 -12.60 27.76
N SER A 577 -7.43 -12.96 29.03
CA SER A 577 -8.74 -13.15 29.66
C SER A 577 -9.30 -11.89 30.31
N ALA A 578 -8.55 -11.28 31.25
CA ALA A 578 -9.03 -10.26 32.18
C ALA A 578 -10.23 -10.68 33.09
N GLU A 579 -10.57 -11.97 33.12
CA GLU A 579 -11.69 -12.56 33.87
C GLU A 579 -11.23 -13.77 34.70
N GLY A 580 -9.97 -13.77 35.16
CA GLY A 580 -9.32 -14.95 35.76
C GLY A 580 -8.92 -15.99 34.70
N GLU A 581 -8.78 -17.26 35.09
CA GLU A 581 -8.57 -18.34 34.12
C GLU A 581 -9.86 -18.63 33.35
N GLN A 582 -9.84 -18.32 32.06
CA GLN A 582 -10.90 -18.62 31.09
C GLN A 582 -10.29 -19.34 29.88
N ARG A 583 -11.14 -19.90 29.01
CA ARG A 583 -10.66 -20.47 27.75
C ARG A 583 -10.37 -19.36 26.74
N VAL A 584 -9.10 -19.06 26.52
CA VAL A 584 -8.64 -18.11 25.49
C VAL A 584 -7.85 -18.88 24.43
N ASN A 585 -8.31 -18.82 23.18
CA ASN A 585 -7.73 -19.50 22.02
C ASN A 585 -7.17 -18.49 21.01
N GLY A 586 -6.37 -17.53 21.46
CA GLY A 586 -5.74 -16.54 20.58
C GLY A 586 -4.53 -17.14 19.82
N LEU A 587 -4.15 -16.52 18.72
CA LEU A 587 -2.98 -16.91 17.93
C LEU A 587 -1.67 -16.62 18.68
N LEU A 588 -1.64 -15.52 19.43
CA LEU A 588 -0.42 -15.01 20.07
C LEU A 588 -0.39 -15.24 21.57
N ALA A 589 -1.56 -15.38 22.20
CA ALA A 589 -1.69 -15.66 23.62
C ALA A 589 -2.93 -16.51 23.87
N GLY A 590 -2.90 -17.33 24.91
CA GLY A 590 -4.06 -18.08 25.32
C GLY A 590 -3.87 -18.88 26.59
N MET A 591 -4.98 -19.42 27.07
CA MET A 591 -5.07 -20.22 28.29
C MET A 591 -6.18 -21.26 28.17
N ASP A 592 -5.92 -22.46 28.72
CA ASP A 592 -6.91 -23.54 28.78
C ASP A 592 -7.20 -23.94 30.23
N PRO A 593 -8.41 -23.68 30.76
CA PRO A 593 -8.78 -23.99 32.14
C PRO A 593 -8.91 -25.50 32.43
N THR A 594 -8.94 -26.35 31.40
CA THR A 594 -8.97 -27.81 31.57
C THR A 594 -7.58 -28.40 31.83
N THR A 595 -6.54 -27.79 31.26
CA THR A 595 -5.16 -28.28 31.36
C THR A 595 -4.26 -27.37 32.21
N HIS A 596 -4.77 -26.18 32.55
CA HIS A 596 -4.06 -25.08 33.19
C HIS A 596 -2.79 -24.66 32.45
N GLN A 597 -2.79 -24.81 31.11
CA GLN A 597 -1.69 -24.44 30.25
C GLN A 597 -1.92 -23.07 29.61
N TYR A 598 -0.88 -22.25 29.65
CA TYR A 598 -0.87 -20.88 29.13
C TYR A 598 0.28 -20.71 28.15
N TYR A 599 0.08 -19.92 27.10
CA TYR A 599 1.11 -19.64 26.10
C TYR A 599 1.10 -18.19 25.68
N PHE A 600 2.28 -17.68 25.34
CA PHE A 600 2.48 -16.35 24.77
C PHE A 600 3.61 -16.39 23.74
N TYR A 601 3.37 -15.84 22.54
CA TYR A 601 4.20 -16.04 21.35
C TYR A 601 4.71 -14.75 20.70
N LEU A 602 4.40 -13.56 21.23
CA LEU A 602 5.03 -12.33 20.75
C LEU A 602 6.54 -12.35 21.08
N PRO A 603 7.43 -11.99 20.14
CA PRO A 603 8.87 -11.94 20.38
C PRO A 603 9.26 -10.94 21.47
N MET A 604 10.22 -11.29 22.33
CA MET A 604 10.76 -10.36 23.34
C MET A 604 12.28 -10.24 23.19
N PRO A 605 12.78 -9.25 22.43
CA PRO A 605 14.20 -9.02 22.22
C PRO A 605 14.92 -8.49 23.46
N PHE A 606 16.14 -8.96 23.69
CA PHE A 606 17.08 -8.42 24.68
C PHE A 606 18.52 -8.49 24.15
N ARG A 607 19.41 -7.61 24.62
CA ARG A 607 20.76 -7.43 24.05
C ARG A 607 21.88 -8.04 24.90
N SER A 608 21.63 -8.27 26.18
CA SER A 608 22.61 -8.72 27.16
C SER A 608 22.04 -9.72 28.16
N GLU A 609 20.89 -9.46 28.76
CA GLU A 609 20.27 -10.37 29.72
C GLU A 609 18.76 -10.15 29.83
N ALA A 610 18.06 -11.21 30.26
CA ALA A 610 16.68 -11.13 30.69
C ALA A 610 16.50 -11.83 32.04
N LYS A 611 15.88 -11.14 33.00
CA LYS A 611 15.47 -11.70 34.29
C LYS A 611 13.96 -11.87 34.29
N ILE A 612 13.47 -13.03 34.72
CA ILE A 612 12.04 -13.37 34.71
C ILE A 612 11.64 -13.87 36.11
N SER A 613 10.50 -13.42 36.61
CA SER A 613 9.89 -13.96 37.84
C SER A 613 8.37 -14.00 37.77
N LEU A 614 7.78 -14.80 38.65
CA LEU A 614 6.34 -14.83 38.93
C LEU A 614 6.12 -14.37 40.37
N ALA A 615 5.32 -13.33 40.59
CA ALA A 615 5.01 -12.80 41.91
C ALA A 615 3.54 -13.10 42.25
N ASN A 616 3.28 -13.87 43.28
CA ASN A 616 1.93 -14.24 43.72
C ASN A 616 1.49 -13.35 44.88
N HIS A 617 0.44 -12.56 44.65
CA HIS A 617 -0.15 -11.66 45.63
C HIS A 617 -1.32 -12.28 46.40
N SER A 618 -1.71 -13.51 46.08
CA SER A 618 -2.69 -14.28 46.85
C SER A 618 -2.02 -15.02 48.02
N THR A 619 -2.82 -15.49 48.96
CA THR A 619 -2.35 -16.34 50.07
C THR A 619 -2.20 -17.82 49.68
N THR A 620 -2.66 -18.21 48.48
CA THR A 620 -2.74 -19.60 48.05
C THR A 620 -1.50 -19.97 47.22
N PRO A 621 -0.74 -21.02 47.59
CA PRO A 621 0.42 -21.44 46.81
C PRO A 621 0.01 -22.18 45.52
N ALA A 622 0.90 -22.16 44.52
CA ALA A 622 0.77 -22.93 43.29
C ALA A 622 2.08 -23.64 42.95
N THR A 623 2.00 -24.73 42.18
CA THR A 623 3.17 -25.31 41.51
C THR A 623 3.15 -24.87 40.06
N VAL A 624 4.26 -24.31 39.57
CA VAL A 624 4.37 -23.82 38.20
C VAL A 624 5.40 -24.65 37.46
N GLU A 625 5.02 -25.14 36.28
CA GLU A 625 5.95 -25.65 35.27
C GLU A 625 6.11 -24.59 34.18
N TRP A 626 7.32 -24.41 33.65
CA TRP A 626 7.59 -23.45 32.58
C TRP A 626 8.39 -24.07 31.43
N GLU A 627 8.15 -23.54 30.23
CA GLU A 627 8.99 -23.71 29.05
C GLU A 627 9.19 -22.33 28.42
N ILE A 628 10.43 -21.84 28.43
CA ILE A 628 10.82 -20.60 27.78
C ILE A 628 11.64 -20.96 26.55
N ALA A 629 11.16 -20.55 25.37
CA ALA A 629 11.90 -20.70 24.13
C ALA A 629 12.72 -19.43 23.85
N VAL A 630 14.00 -19.61 23.55
CA VAL A 630 14.96 -18.54 23.30
C VAL A 630 15.65 -18.78 21.98
N ASP A 631 15.62 -17.80 21.09
CA ASP A 631 16.38 -17.79 19.84
C ASP A 631 17.63 -16.92 20.02
N PRO A 632 18.83 -17.53 20.13
CA PRO A 632 20.08 -16.78 20.26
C PRO A 632 20.36 -15.92 19.02
N ASP A 633 20.91 -14.73 19.22
CA ASP A 633 21.25 -13.80 18.14
C ASP A 633 22.70 -13.26 18.21
N PRO A 634 23.71 -14.13 18.20
CA PRO A 634 25.12 -13.71 18.29
C PRO A 634 25.58 -12.87 17.07
N ASP A 635 24.88 -12.97 15.94
CA ASP A 635 25.20 -12.28 14.69
C ASP A 635 24.44 -10.95 14.51
N GLY A 636 23.52 -10.60 15.43
CA GLY A 636 22.71 -9.37 15.35
C GLY A 636 21.69 -9.35 14.20
N LYS A 637 21.19 -10.51 13.78
CA LYS A 637 20.23 -10.65 12.67
C LYS A 637 18.79 -10.42 13.12
N LEU A 638 18.44 -10.79 14.36
CA LEU A 638 17.10 -10.64 14.93
C LEU A 638 16.93 -9.30 15.66
N VAL A 639 17.93 -8.90 16.44
CA VAL A 639 17.93 -7.69 17.27
C VAL A 639 18.76 -6.59 16.62
N LYS A 640 18.09 -5.76 15.82
CA LYS A 640 18.63 -4.61 15.09
C LYS A 640 18.67 -3.34 15.95
N ALA A 641 19.25 -2.28 15.40
CA ALA A 641 19.35 -0.96 16.05
C ALA A 641 17.98 -0.32 16.37
N ASN A 642 16.97 -0.56 15.53
CA ASN A 642 15.60 -0.06 15.68
C ASN A 642 14.63 -1.08 16.30
N THR A 643 15.14 -2.22 16.78
CA THR A 643 14.34 -3.22 17.50
C THR A 643 13.99 -2.70 18.90
N GLY A 644 12.69 -2.52 19.15
CA GLY A 644 12.17 -2.13 20.47
C GLY A 644 12.20 -3.28 21.47
N TYR A 645 12.32 -2.93 22.75
CA TYR A 645 12.10 -3.88 23.84
C TYR A 645 10.61 -4.17 23.97
N PHE A 646 10.25 -5.43 24.22
CA PHE A 646 8.87 -5.77 24.56
C PHE A 646 8.50 -5.19 25.92
N ASN A 647 7.36 -4.52 26.00
CA ASN A 647 6.79 -3.97 27.22
C ASN A 647 5.35 -4.45 27.36
N ALA A 648 4.94 -4.68 28.60
CA ALA A 648 3.56 -4.92 28.97
C ALA A 648 3.20 -3.99 30.13
N THR A 649 2.43 -2.95 29.84
CA THR A 649 2.10 -1.90 30.81
C THR A 649 0.70 -2.14 31.35
N PHE A 650 0.63 -2.58 32.60
CA PHE A 650 -0.63 -2.75 33.31
C PHE A 650 -1.07 -1.43 33.96
N LYS A 651 -2.36 -1.12 33.87
CA LYS A 651 -3.01 -0.02 34.59
C LYS A 651 -4.29 -0.49 35.22
N ASP A 652 -4.55 0.02 36.42
CA ASP A 652 -5.77 -0.20 37.19
C ASP A 652 -6.18 1.15 37.77
N GLN A 653 -7.32 1.67 37.35
CA GLN A 653 -7.77 3.01 37.71
C GLN A 653 -9.26 3.04 37.98
N SER A 654 -9.63 3.74 39.05
CA SER A 654 -11.00 4.05 39.44
C SER A 654 -11.20 5.57 39.50
N ASP A 655 -12.46 6.01 39.61
CA ASP A 655 -12.84 7.40 39.84
C ASP A 655 -12.28 8.38 38.79
N LEU A 656 -12.52 8.09 37.51
CA LEU A 656 -12.07 8.93 36.41
C LEU A 656 -12.79 10.30 36.42
N PRO A 657 -12.08 11.43 36.27
CA PRO A 657 -12.69 12.76 36.20
C PRO A 657 -13.51 12.96 34.92
N ASP A 658 -14.63 13.69 35.03
CA ASP A 658 -15.42 14.11 33.87
C ASP A 658 -14.56 14.75 32.77
N GLY A 659 -14.87 14.40 31.52
CA GLY A 659 -14.23 14.95 30.32
C GLY A 659 -12.83 14.43 30.05
N SER A 660 -12.34 13.47 30.83
CA SER A 660 -11.05 12.81 30.61
C SER A 660 -11.24 11.48 29.89
N ASP A 661 -10.17 10.97 29.28
CA ASP A 661 -10.16 9.57 28.84
C ASP A 661 -9.55 8.69 29.92
N TYR A 662 -9.96 7.43 29.97
CA TYR A 662 -9.13 6.38 30.53
C TYR A 662 -7.88 6.22 29.66
N LYS A 663 -6.71 6.66 30.15
CA LYS A 663 -5.46 6.56 29.38
C LYS A 663 -4.84 5.18 29.50
N VAL A 664 -4.99 4.34 28.48
CA VAL A 664 -4.30 3.05 28.32
C VAL A 664 -2.78 3.26 28.32
N LEU A 665 -2.28 4.15 27.47
CA LEU A 665 -0.87 4.56 27.43
C LEU A 665 -0.75 6.07 27.24
N ASN A 666 0.28 6.65 27.86
CA ASN A 666 0.70 8.02 27.62
C ASN A 666 2.23 8.07 27.70
N LEU A 667 2.86 8.04 26.53
CA LEU A 667 4.30 7.97 26.35
C LEU A 667 4.79 9.27 25.71
N LYS A 668 5.92 9.78 26.22
CA LYS A 668 6.60 10.97 25.70
C LYS A 668 8.08 10.67 25.54
N ASN A 669 8.74 11.34 24.60
CA ASN A 669 10.16 11.15 24.28
C ASN A 669 10.53 9.68 24.01
N THR A 670 9.60 8.91 23.48
CA THR A 670 9.69 7.46 23.29
C THR A 670 9.24 7.14 21.88
N ARG A 671 9.98 6.28 21.17
CA ARG A 671 9.56 5.70 19.89
C ARG A 671 9.20 4.25 20.08
N GLY A 672 8.24 3.76 19.31
CA GLY A 672 7.71 2.44 19.54
C GLY A 672 6.65 1.97 18.55
N LYS A 673 6.09 0.82 18.88
CA LYS A 673 4.98 0.20 18.16
C LYS A 673 4.03 -0.48 19.14
N PHE A 674 2.78 -0.02 19.19
CA PHE A 674 1.71 -0.66 19.96
C PHE A 674 1.16 -1.86 19.20
N VAL A 675 1.04 -3.01 19.86
CA VAL A 675 0.73 -4.30 19.20
C VAL A 675 -0.38 -5.11 19.88
N GLY A 676 -1.00 -4.59 20.94
CA GLY A 676 -2.18 -5.24 21.50
C GLY A 676 -2.66 -4.65 22.80
N LEU A 677 -3.91 -4.96 23.11
CA LEU A 677 -4.61 -4.51 24.30
C LEU A 677 -5.43 -5.67 24.87
N VAL A 678 -5.34 -5.85 26.18
CA VAL A 678 -6.33 -6.61 26.96
C VAL A 678 -6.91 -5.63 27.96
N MET A 679 -8.22 -5.45 27.95
CA MET A 679 -8.86 -4.44 28.79
C MET A 679 -10.14 -4.98 29.39
N ARG A 680 -10.43 -4.51 30.60
CA ARG A 680 -11.69 -4.71 31.29
C ARG A 680 -12.13 -3.40 31.91
N TYR A 681 -13.43 -3.18 31.93
CA TYR A 681 -14.03 -2.19 32.82
C TYR A 681 -15.14 -2.80 33.65
N TRP A 682 -15.47 -2.14 34.75
CA TRP A 682 -16.69 -2.27 35.53
C TRP A 682 -17.28 -0.87 35.66
N SER A 683 -18.44 -0.64 35.07
CA SER A 683 -19.05 0.69 35.02
C SER A 683 -20.55 0.61 34.67
N HIS A 684 -21.20 1.76 34.53
CA HIS A 684 -22.52 1.89 33.95
C HIS A 684 -22.52 1.43 32.48
N TYR A 685 -23.67 0.96 31.98
CA TYR A 685 -23.75 0.44 30.61
C TYR A 685 -23.24 1.41 29.53
N SER A 686 -23.40 2.71 29.75
CA SER A 686 -22.96 3.75 28.82
C SER A 686 -21.45 3.86 28.66
N ALA A 687 -20.64 3.21 29.49
CA ALA A 687 -19.19 3.12 29.30
C ALA A 687 -18.80 2.30 28.06
N MET A 688 -19.73 1.49 27.56
CA MET A 688 -19.58 0.71 26.34
C MET A 688 -19.41 1.60 25.10
N GLU A 689 -20.11 2.74 25.08
CA GLU A 689 -20.07 3.73 23.99
C GLU A 689 -18.76 4.56 23.99
N GLY A 690 -17.80 4.24 24.84
CA GLY A 690 -16.58 5.02 24.97
C GLY A 690 -15.64 4.80 23.78
N ASP A 691 -15.47 5.81 22.92
CA ASP A 691 -14.59 5.72 21.76
C ASP A 691 -13.11 5.56 22.12
N ASP A 692 -12.38 4.73 21.38
CA ASP A 692 -10.92 4.73 21.40
C ASP A 692 -10.35 5.93 20.65
N ARG A 693 -9.38 6.60 21.25
CA ARG A 693 -8.69 7.76 20.68
C ARG A 693 -7.19 7.61 20.82
N VAL A 694 -6.49 7.71 19.69
CA VAL A 694 -5.03 7.60 19.63
C VAL A 694 -4.42 8.83 18.98
N TYR A 695 -3.64 9.57 19.77
CA TYR A 695 -2.86 10.71 19.33
C TYR A 695 -1.40 10.29 19.20
N ILE A 696 -0.83 10.53 18.03
CA ILE A 696 0.50 10.07 17.66
C ILE A 696 1.40 11.28 17.48
N ASP A 697 2.59 11.22 18.07
CA ASP A 697 3.66 12.18 17.85
C ASP A 697 3.25 13.65 18.08
N GLY A 698 2.46 13.88 19.12
CA GLY A 698 2.04 15.20 19.57
C GLY A 698 1.02 15.90 18.65
N SER A 699 0.38 15.18 17.74
CA SER A 699 -0.74 15.69 16.94
C SER A 699 -1.90 16.10 17.85
N ALA A 700 -2.52 17.25 17.57
CA ALA A 700 -3.77 17.63 18.24
C ALA A 700 -4.99 16.89 17.66
N THR A 701 -4.87 16.27 16.49
CA THR A 701 -5.89 15.40 15.88
C THR A 701 -5.60 13.93 16.17
N PRO A 702 -6.60 13.14 16.59
CA PRO A 702 -6.44 11.70 16.75
C PRO A 702 -6.23 11.04 15.38
N HIS A 703 -5.22 10.19 15.27
CA HIS A 703 -5.01 9.37 14.07
C HIS A 703 -5.99 8.20 14.00
N ILE A 704 -6.47 7.78 15.18
CA ILE A 704 -7.48 6.76 15.36
C ILE A 704 -8.55 7.37 16.25
N TYR A 705 -9.77 7.43 15.71
CA TYR A 705 -10.98 7.78 16.43
C TYR A 705 -12.00 6.67 16.15
N GLY A 706 -12.23 5.81 17.14
CA GLY A 706 -13.17 4.70 17.04
C GLY A 706 -14.61 5.13 17.31
N THR A 707 -15.43 4.15 17.72
CA THR A 707 -16.89 4.29 17.84
C THR A 707 -17.46 3.62 19.10
N GLY A 708 -16.61 2.99 19.92
CA GLY A 708 -17.04 2.29 21.13
C GLY A 708 -16.03 1.24 21.62
N PHE A 709 -16.19 0.84 22.87
CA PHE A 709 -15.33 -0.16 23.52
C PHE A 709 -15.45 -1.53 22.86
N GLU A 710 -16.66 -2.05 22.68
CA GLU A 710 -16.85 -3.37 22.07
C GLU A 710 -16.44 -3.38 20.61
N ASP A 711 -16.63 -2.26 19.93
CA ASP A 711 -16.31 -2.06 18.52
C ASP A 711 -14.81 -2.27 18.30
N PHE A 712 -13.97 -1.66 19.14
CA PHE A 712 -12.52 -1.84 19.14
C PHE A 712 -12.11 -3.32 19.22
N PHE A 713 -12.85 -4.14 19.97
CA PHE A 713 -12.64 -5.59 20.13
C PHE A 713 -13.40 -6.45 19.11
N ASN A 714 -13.89 -5.84 18.02
CA ASN A 714 -14.72 -6.46 16.97
C ASN A 714 -16.05 -7.08 17.44
N GLY A 715 -16.50 -6.67 18.62
CA GLY A 715 -17.84 -6.94 19.13
C GLY A 715 -18.89 -6.09 18.43
N GLY A 716 -20.08 -6.10 19.01
CA GLY A 716 -21.13 -5.11 18.75
C GLY A 716 -22.27 -5.33 19.74
N TRP A 717 -23.04 -4.28 20.01
CA TRP A 717 -24.21 -4.37 20.89
C TRP A 717 -23.88 -4.94 22.28
N GLY A 718 -22.73 -4.55 22.84
CA GLY A 718 -22.28 -5.02 24.15
C GLY A 718 -21.97 -6.50 24.27
N PHE A 719 -21.53 -7.12 23.18
CA PHE A 719 -21.25 -8.56 23.05
C PHE A 719 -22.50 -9.42 23.27
N GLU A 720 -23.57 -9.09 22.54
CA GLU A 720 -24.91 -9.66 22.72
C GLU A 720 -25.04 -11.17 22.44
N LYS A 721 -23.99 -11.86 21.99
CA LYS A 721 -23.96 -13.33 21.83
C LYS A 721 -23.08 -14.02 22.89
N GLY A 722 -22.57 -13.26 23.85
CA GLY A 722 -21.73 -13.76 24.93
C GLY A 722 -20.25 -13.89 24.56
N PRO A 723 -19.49 -14.64 25.37
CA PRO A 723 -18.04 -14.72 25.23
C PRO A 723 -17.64 -15.48 23.96
N PHE A 724 -16.54 -15.02 23.35
CA PHE A 724 -15.98 -15.61 22.14
C PHE A 724 -14.46 -15.40 22.10
N SER A 725 -13.74 -16.29 21.41
CA SER A 725 -12.28 -16.27 21.33
C SER A 725 -11.84 -16.58 19.91
N LEU A 726 -11.13 -15.64 19.28
CA LEU A 726 -10.70 -15.70 17.89
C LEU A 726 -9.20 -15.37 17.78
N PRO A 727 -8.53 -15.67 16.65
CA PRO A 727 -7.08 -15.61 16.55
C PRO A 727 -6.44 -14.29 17.01
N LEU A 728 -7.04 -13.14 16.68
CA LEU A 728 -6.51 -11.82 17.06
C LEU A 728 -7.37 -11.04 18.03
N HIS A 729 -8.57 -11.50 18.37
CA HIS A 729 -9.45 -10.77 19.29
C HIS A 729 -10.47 -11.67 19.97
N GLY A 730 -11.08 -11.18 21.04
CA GLY A 730 -12.17 -11.89 21.73
C GLY A 730 -12.65 -11.15 22.95
N SER A 731 -13.70 -11.68 23.57
CA SER A 731 -14.26 -11.19 24.84
C SER A 731 -14.59 -12.38 25.73
N MET A 732 -14.11 -12.36 26.97
CA MET A 732 -14.44 -13.36 27.98
C MET A 732 -15.56 -12.89 28.91
N ALA A 733 -16.14 -11.72 28.63
CA ALA A 733 -17.19 -11.15 29.45
C ALA A 733 -18.43 -12.05 29.46
N PRO A 734 -19.08 -12.25 30.62
CA PRO A 734 -20.34 -12.98 30.69
C PRO A 734 -21.42 -12.33 29.81
N TYR A 735 -22.25 -13.16 29.19
CA TYR A 735 -23.43 -12.68 28.49
C TYR A 735 -24.47 -12.12 29.48
N TRP A 736 -24.98 -10.94 29.19
CA TRP A 736 -26.11 -10.34 29.92
C TRP A 736 -27.28 -10.13 28.95
N PRO A 737 -28.41 -10.84 29.10
CA PRO A 737 -29.56 -10.64 28.24
C PRO A 737 -30.21 -9.27 28.49
N PRO A 738 -30.78 -8.62 27.45
CA PRO A 738 -31.58 -7.42 27.63
C PRO A 738 -32.80 -7.65 28.55
N PRO A 739 -33.20 -6.63 29.35
CA PRO A 739 -32.52 -5.34 29.51
C PRO A 739 -31.20 -5.49 30.27
N PHE A 740 -30.14 -4.83 29.77
CA PHE A 740 -28.83 -4.89 30.42
C PHE A 740 -28.93 -4.39 31.88
N PRO A 741 -28.18 -5.00 32.82
CA PRO A 741 -28.08 -4.44 34.16
C PRO A 741 -27.49 -3.02 34.08
N LEU A 742 -27.89 -2.17 35.01
CA LEU A 742 -27.45 -0.76 35.04
C LEU A 742 -25.92 -0.64 35.11
N TYR A 743 -25.28 -1.56 35.83
CA TYR A 743 -23.82 -1.66 35.97
C TYR A 743 -23.36 -3.06 35.55
N PHE A 744 -22.29 -3.13 34.78
CA PHE A 744 -21.69 -4.40 34.39
C PHE A 744 -20.20 -4.28 34.10
N GLY A 745 -19.55 -5.45 34.06
CA GLY A 745 -18.21 -5.59 33.53
C GLY A 745 -18.21 -6.07 32.08
N ARG A 746 -17.29 -5.52 31.28
CA ARG A 746 -16.89 -6.09 29.99
C ARG A 746 -15.39 -6.18 29.92
N SER A 747 -14.93 -7.16 29.16
CA SER A 747 -13.53 -7.40 28.86
C SER A 747 -13.36 -7.71 27.39
N GLY A 748 -12.18 -7.42 26.87
CA GLY A 748 -11.80 -7.73 25.51
C GLY A 748 -10.29 -7.86 25.37
N TYR A 749 -9.86 -8.67 24.41
CA TYR A 749 -8.48 -8.65 23.93
C TYR A 749 -8.46 -8.40 22.44
N ARG A 750 -7.44 -7.68 21.98
CA ARG A 750 -7.11 -7.52 20.57
C ARG A 750 -5.60 -7.41 20.39
N PHE A 751 -5.05 -8.23 19.51
CA PHE A 751 -3.68 -8.13 19.04
C PHE A 751 -3.66 -7.46 17.67
N MET A 752 -2.78 -6.47 17.53
CA MET A 752 -2.63 -5.64 16.35
C MET A 752 -1.31 -6.01 15.66
N LEU A 753 -1.39 -6.59 14.48
CA LEU A 753 -0.23 -7.05 13.70
C LEU A 753 0.02 -6.08 12.54
N GLY A 754 -0.71 -6.23 11.43
CA GLY A 754 -0.60 -5.32 10.29
C GLY A 754 -1.10 -3.91 10.61
N ASP A 755 -2.05 -3.80 11.53
CA ASP A 755 -2.62 -2.56 12.08
C ASP A 755 -1.87 -2.03 13.32
N ALA A 756 -0.70 -2.58 13.66
CA ALA A 756 0.09 -2.09 14.79
C ALA A 756 0.43 -0.59 14.67
N ILE A 757 0.35 0.14 15.78
CA ILE A 757 0.44 1.61 15.78
C ILE A 757 1.88 2.03 16.04
N THR A 758 2.53 2.58 15.02
CA THR A 758 3.91 3.08 15.12
C THR A 758 3.92 4.54 15.54
N PHE A 759 4.89 4.92 16.38
CA PHE A 759 5.10 6.29 16.85
C PHE A 759 6.59 6.59 17.02
N ASN A 760 7.01 7.82 16.71
CA ASN A 760 8.42 8.22 16.67
C ASN A 760 8.87 9.07 17.87
N SER A 761 7.95 9.54 18.69
CA SER A 761 8.21 10.46 19.79
C SER A 761 7.22 10.39 20.94
N ALA A 762 5.94 10.14 20.65
CA ALA A 762 4.89 10.12 21.66
C ALA A 762 3.69 9.28 21.20
N LEU A 763 3.01 8.68 22.18
CA LEU A 763 1.74 7.98 21.97
C LEU A 763 0.82 8.29 23.14
N GLU A 764 -0.36 8.82 22.85
CA GLU A 764 -1.44 8.93 23.82
C GLU A 764 -2.62 8.10 23.31
N PHE A 765 -2.89 6.98 23.97
CA PHE A 765 -4.01 6.10 23.67
C PHE A 765 -4.92 6.06 24.90
N GLY A 766 -6.18 6.46 24.74
CA GLY A 766 -7.22 6.24 25.74
C GLY A 766 -8.57 5.87 25.15
N PHE A 767 -9.50 5.58 26.07
CA PHE A 767 -10.91 5.40 25.79
C PHE A 767 -11.70 6.50 26.47
N GLU A 768 -12.70 7.04 25.79
CA GLU A 768 -13.72 7.82 26.46
C GLU A 768 -14.38 6.96 27.56
N HIS A 769 -14.72 7.52 28.72
CA HIS A 769 -15.38 6.76 29.80
C HIS A 769 -16.78 7.31 30.08
N GLY A 770 -17.81 6.48 29.89
CA GLY A 770 -19.20 6.90 30.01
C GLY A 770 -19.69 7.79 28.86
N TYR A 771 -20.97 8.17 28.88
CA TYR A 771 -21.58 8.91 27.78
C TYR A 771 -20.91 10.28 27.59
N MET A 772 -20.23 10.48 26.47
CA MET A 772 -19.39 11.65 26.19
C MET A 772 -18.34 11.92 27.28
N GLY A 773 -17.70 10.88 27.82
CA GLY A 773 -16.58 11.03 28.76
C GLY A 773 -17.00 11.49 30.16
N LYS A 774 -18.28 11.40 30.51
CA LYS A 774 -18.77 11.75 31.84
C LYS A 774 -18.63 10.56 32.79
N ASN A 775 -18.18 10.84 34.01
CA ASN A 775 -18.23 9.88 35.09
C ASN A 775 -19.64 9.31 35.18
N THR A 776 -19.71 8.00 35.22
CA THR A 776 -20.97 7.28 35.09
C THR A 776 -21.78 7.24 36.40
N GLY A 777 -21.17 7.70 37.51
CA GLY A 777 -21.72 7.55 38.85
C GLY A 777 -21.82 6.10 39.30
N ALA A 778 -21.17 5.16 38.59
CA ALA A 778 -21.24 3.75 38.91
C ALA A 778 -20.50 3.45 40.23
N PRO A 779 -21.10 2.65 41.14
CA PRO A 779 -20.43 2.25 42.36
C PRO A 779 -19.24 1.34 42.01
N ASN A 780 -18.08 1.67 42.56
CA ASN A 780 -16.81 0.97 42.32
C ASN A 780 -16.41 0.96 40.83
N GLU A 781 -16.65 2.05 40.09
CA GLU A 781 -16.18 2.19 38.72
C GLU A 781 -14.68 1.91 38.62
N ASN A 782 -14.29 1.03 37.69
CA ASN A 782 -12.91 0.58 37.59
C ASN A 782 -12.57 0.16 36.15
N TYR A 783 -11.40 0.60 35.68
CA TYR A 783 -10.86 0.28 34.37
C TYR A 783 -9.46 -0.31 34.54
N ARG A 784 -9.27 -1.49 33.96
CA ARG A 784 -8.02 -2.26 34.01
C ARG A 784 -7.59 -2.56 32.59
N SER A 785 -6.33 -2.30 32.27
CA SER A 785 -5.79 -2.58 30.95
C SER A 785 -4.37 -3.10 31.02
N LEU A 786 -4.01 -3.93 30.04
CA LEU A 786 -2.66 -4.35 29.76
C LEU A 786 -2.36 -4.04 28.30
N ALA A 787 -1.48 -3.07 28.10
CA ALA A 787 -1.00 -2.67 26.78
C ALA A 787 0.28 -3.42 26.43
N PHE A 788 0.31 -4.08 25.27
CA PHE A 788 1.50 -4.70 24.69
C PHE A 788 2.12 -3.78 23.64
N TRP A 789 3.41 -3.46 23.80
CA TRP A 789 4.10 -2.55 22.89
C TRP A 789 5.61 -2.79 22.86
N TYR A 790 6.24 -2.40 21.75
CA TYR A 790 7.69 -2.36 21.60
C TYR A 790 8.20 -0.93 21.76
N GLY A 791 9.26 -0.72 22.53
CA GLY A 791 9.71 0.61 22.92
C GLY A 791 11.21 0.83 22.91
N LEU A 792 11.62 2.05 22.57
CA LEU A 792 12.96 2.60 22.81
C LEU A 792 12.83 3.99 23.45
N ASP A 793 13.67 4.23 24.47
CA ASP A 793 13.66 5.44 25.32
C ASP A 793 14.29 6.65 24.61
N ASN A 794 13.98 6.85 23.33
CA ASN A 794 14.42 8.00 22.55
C ASN A 794 13.37 8.40 21.49
N SER A 795 13.39 9.66 21.10
CA SER A 795 12.60 10.16 19.96
C SER A 795 13.45 10.18 18.67
N THR A 796 12.85 9.78 17.55
CA THR A 796 13.36 10.05 16.19
C THR A 796 12.74 11.29 15.58
N LEU A 797 11.60 11.75 16.07
CA LEU A 797 10.95 12.95 15.57
C LEU A 797 11.47 14.18 16.30
N GLN A 798 12.03 15.13 15.56
CA GLN A 798 12.51 16.40 16.10
C GLN A 798 11.81 17.55 15.39
N LEU A 799 11.14 18.43 16.14
CA LEU A 799 10.68 19.71 15.61
C LEU A 799 11.90 20.57 15.26
N THR A 800 12.06 20.92 13.99
CA THR A 800 13.21 21.68 13.49
C THR A 800 12.86 23.07 13.02
N ASP A 801 11.61 23.27 12.61
CA ASP A 801 11.10 24.58 12.21
C ASP A 801 9.59 24.65 12.39
N SER A 802 9.04 25.86 12.29
CA SER A 802 7.60 26.10 12.32
C SER A 802 7.25 27.39 11.59
N LEU A 803 6.21 27.34 10.78
CA LEU A 803 5.69 28.49 10.05
C LEU A 803 4.25 28.76 10.46
N ASN A 804 4.03 29.87 11.16
CA ASN A 804 2.70 30.42 11.37
C ASN A 804 2.28 31.26 10.17
N VAL A 805 1.15 30.96 9.55
CA VAL A 805 0.68 31.61 8.31
C VAL A 805 -0.50 32.52 8.63
N GLY A 806 -0.58 33.70 8.03
CA GLY A 806 -1.78 34.52 8.15
C GLY A 806 -1.54 36.03 8.25
N PRO A 807 -2.60 36.84 8.09
CA PRO A 807 -2.55 38.30 8.21
C PRO A 807 -1.86 38.83 9.47
N GLU A 808 -2.01 38.17 10.61
CA GLU A 808 -1.41 38.56 11.90
C GLU A 808 0.05 38.08 12.01
N ASN A 809 0.50 37.17 11.14
CA ASN A 809 1.77 36.44 11.25
C ASN A 809 2.83 36.84 10.20
N LYS A 810 2.81 38.10 9.73
CA LYS A 810 3.70 38.58 8.65
C LYS A 810 5.19 38.46 8.91
N VAL A 811 5.61 38.51 10.17
CA VAL A 811 7.03 38.31 10.53
C VAL A 811 7.45 36.87 10.22
N ALA A 812 6.63 35.88 10.57
CA ALA A 812 6.89 34.47 10.28
C ALA A 812 6.85 34.21 8.77
N GLU A 813 5.85 34.74 8.06
CA GLU A 813 5.78 34.65 6.60
C GLU A 813 7.04 35.23 5.92
N THR A 814 7.49 36.41 6.35
CA THR A 814 8.69 37.06 5.79
C THR A 814 9.95 36.23 6.07
N ALA A 815 10.10 35.73 7.30
CA ALA A 815 11.24 34.90 7.69
C ALA A 815 11.36 33.61 6.86
N HIS A 816 10.23 33.06 6.41
CA HIS A 816 10.19 31.85 5.59
C HIS A 816 10.06 32.14 4.08
N SER A 817 10.17 33.41 3.67
CA SER A 817 9.93 33.82 2.27
C SER A 817 8.59 33.31 1.72
N TYR A 818 7.57 33.29 2.56
CA TYR A 818 6.25 32.79 2.23
C TYR A 818 5.59 33.67 1.18
N THR A 819 5.11 33.04 0.11
CA THR A 819 4.33 33.67 -0.96
C THR A 819 3.13 32.79 -1.28
N ALA A 820 2.01 33.41 -1.67
CA ALA A 820 0.81 32.68 -2.03
C ALA A 820 -0.03 33.43 -3.08
N THR A 821 -0.76 32.67 -3.89
CA THR A 821 -1.63 33.16 -4.96
C THR A 821 -3.05 32.62 -4.82
N GLY A 822 -4.04 33.28 -5.44
CA GLY A 822 -5.44 32.81 -5.43
C GLY A 822 -6.04 32.75 -4.03
N LYS A 823 -5.82 33.78 -3.20
CA LYS A 823 -6.35 33.86 -1.83
C LYS A 823 -7.85 34.20 -1.87
N ASP A 824 -8.68 33.24 -1.47
CA ASP A 824 -10.14 33.38 -1.41
C ASP A 824 -10.63 33.69 0.02
N PHE A 825 -9.86 33.27 1.03
CA PHE A 825 -10.05 33.67 2.41
C PHE A 825 -8.73 34.13 3.02
N SER A 826 -8.83 35.14 3.88
CA SER A 826 -7.75 35.70 4.67
C SER A 826 -8.37 36.22 5.97
N GLY A 827 -8.16 35.51 7.07
CA GLY A 827 -8.76 35.90 8.34
C GLY A 827 -8.62 34.83 9.42
N ARG A 828 -9.31 35.09 10.53
CA ARG A 828 -9.29 34.27 11.74
C ARG A 828 -10.43 33.25 11.73
N LEU A 829 -10.13 32.02 12.10
CA LEU A 829 -11.10 31.00 12.48
C LEU A 829 -10.94 30.70 13.97
N ASP A 830 -12.05 30.39 14.63
CA ASP A 830 -12.08 30.15 16.06
C ASP A 830 -13.00 28.94 16.32
N THR A 831 -12.40 27.79 16.54
CA THR A 831 -13.05 26.47 16.48
C THR A 831 -12.22 25.44 17.29
N PHE A 832 -12.62 24.19 17.26
CA PHE A 832 -12.05 23.11 18.07
C PHE A 832 -11.34 22.10 17.18
N TYR A 833 -10.37 21.38 17.77
CA TYR A 833 -9.84 20.16 17.16
C TYR A 833 -10.84 19.00 17.29
N GLU A 834 -10.80 18.12 16.30
CA GLU A 834 -11.36 16.78 16.41
C GLU A 834 -10.84 16.08 17.68
N GLY A 835 -11.75 15.47 18.47
CA GLY A 835 -11.41 14.77 19.71
C GLY A 835 -11.26 15.66 20.96
N ASP A 836 -11.22 16.99 20.85
CA ASP A 836 -11.09 17.89 22.01
C ASP A 836 -12.39 18.11 22.80
N ARG A 837 -13.51 17.49 22.39
CA ARG A 837 -14.83 17.54 23.07
C ARG A 837 -15.29 18.95 23.46
N TYR A 838 -14.98 19.95 22.65
CA TYR A 838 -15.28 21.36 22.93
C TYR A 838 -14.61 21.97 24.17
N LEU A 839 -13.56 21.31 24.70
CA LEU A 839 -12.88 21.77 25.91
C LEU A 839 -12.00 22.99 25.63
N ASN A 840 -11.31 22.99 24.48
CA ASN A 840 -10.32 24.00 24.12
C ASN A 840 -10.66 24.62 22.76
N ARG A 841 -11.28 25.80 22.77
CA ARG A 841 -11.50 26.56 21.55
C ARG A 841 -10.23 27.31 21.18
N ILE A 842 -9.76 27.13 19.95
CA ILE A 842 -8.52 27.70 19.44
C ILE A 842 -8.85 28.68 18.33
N GLY A 843 -8.41 29.92 18.51
CA GLY A 843 -8.46 30.95 17.48
C GLY A 843 -7.11 31.06 16.78
N ASP A 844 -7.12 30.93 15.45
CA ASP A 844 -5.94 31.06 14.59
C ASP A 844 -6.30 31.74 13.27
N ASP A 845 -5.36 32.44 12.66
CA ASP A 845 -5.55 33.10 11.37
C ASP A 845 -4.74 32.42 10.27
N GLY A 846 -5.16 32.57 9.01
CA GLY A 846 -4.56 31.84 7.90
C GLY A 846 -5.19 32.17 6.56
N TYR A 847 -4.92 31.30 5.57
CA TYR A 847 -5.41 31.46 4.20
C TYR A 847 -6.19 30.25 3.71
N LYS A 848 -7.09 30.52 2.75
CA LYS A 848 -7.63 29.51 1.85
C LYS A 848 -7.30 29.89 0.41
N LEU A 849 -6.72 28.96 -0.35
CA LEU A 849 -6.12 29.22 -1.65
C LEU A 849 -6.74 28.36 -2.77
N HIS A 850 -7.03 28.95 -3.92
CA HIS A 850 -7.23 28.23 -5.19
C HIS A 850 -5.98 28.22 -6.09
N GLY A 851 -4.93 28.95 -5.70
CA GLY A 851 -3.63 28.93 -6.36
C GLY A 851 -2.64 28.01 -5.65
N TYR A 852 -1.52 28.57 -5.23
CA TYR A 852 -0.46 27.85 -4.52
C TYR A 852 0.12 28.71 -3.40
N SER A 853 0.74 28.06 -2.41
CA SER A 853 1.70 28.67 -1.47
C SER A 853 3.10 28.14 -1.71
N GLU A 854 4.12 28.94 -1.40
CA GLU A 854 5.54 28.57 -1.46
C GLU A 854 6.29 29.23 -0.31
N PHE A 855 7.11 28.46 0.40
CA PHE A 855 7.88 28.90 1.56
C PHE A 855 9.15 28.06 1.74
N THR A 856 10.12 28.57 2.51
CA THR A 856 11.38 27.89 2.83
C THR A 856 11.41 27.54 4.30
N ILE A 857 11.76 26.30 4.61
CA ILE A 857 11.82 25.75 5.97
C ILE A 857 13.19 25.15 6.26
N SER A 858 13.55 25.16 7.54
CA SER A 858 14.81 24.64 8.09
C SER A 858 14.65 23.18 8.51
N ILE A 859 15.65 22.37 8.21
CA ILE A 859 15.69 20.93 8.52
C ILE A 859 17.10 20.54 9.00
N GLN A 860 17.26 19.37 9.62
CA GLN A 860 18.60 18.89 9.95
C GLN A 860 19.25 18.18 8.75
N PRO A 861 20.53 18.42 8.43
CA PRO A 861 21.22 17.72 7.34
C PRO A 861 21.27 16.19 7.50
N ASP A 862 21.40 15.73 8.75
CA ASP A 862 21.35 14.30 9.08
C ASP A 862 19.91 13.84 9.36
N ASN A 863 19.14 13.77 8.29
CA ASN A 863 17.74 13.36 8.33
C ASN A 863 17.50 12.06 7.56
N ASN A 864 16.42 11.38 7.95
CA ASN A 864 15.79 10.27 7.28
C ASN A 864 14.43 10.70 6.68
N GLY A 865 14.34 11.92 6.17
CA GLY A 865 13.10 12.53 5.72
C GLY A 865 12.53 13.55 6.71
N VAL A 866 11.44 14.17 6.29
CA VAL A 866 10.77 15.27 7.01
C VAL A 866 9.27 14.99 7.04
N ILE A 867 8.63 15.24 8.17
CA ILE A 867 7.17 15.28 8.30
C ILE A 867 6.76 16.75 8.35
N LEU A 868 5.95 17.16 7.38
CA LEU A 868 5.30 18.45 7.37
C LEU A 868 3.88 18.27 7.91
N ARG A 869 3.63 18.80 9.11
CA ARG A 869 2.30 18.80 9.73
C ARG A 869 1.61 20.12 9.44
N ARG A 870 0.38 20.08 8.94
CA ARG A 870 -0.42 21.26 8.64
C ARG A 870 -1.64 21.32 9.55
N ARG A 871 -1.84 22.45 10.22
CA ARG A 871 -3.16 22.83 10.74
C ARG A 871 -4.01 23.31 9.58
N MET A 872 -5.09 22.60 9.32
CA MET A 872 -6.03 22.89 8.25
C MET A 872 -7.45 23.09 8.79
N ASP A 873 -8.24 23.82 8.00
CA ASP A 873 -9.68 23.92 8.19
C ASP A 873 -10.36 22.78 7.44
N TYR A 874 -10.76 21.74 8.16
CA TYR A 874 -11.42 20.56 7.63
C TYR A 874 -12.94 20.76 7.44
N GLY A 875 -13.41 22.00 7.45
CA GLY A 875 -14.76 22.35 6.99
C GLY A 875 -14.92 22.41 5.46
N ASP A 876 -13.83 22.35 4.68
CA ASP A 876 -13.89 22.26 3.22
C ASP A 876 -13.61 20.83 2.74
N LEU A 877 -14.51 20.31 1.91
CA LEU A 877 -14.51 18.95 1.39
C LEU A 877 -13.28 18.59 0.55
N ASN A 878 -12.68 17.43 0.81
CA ASN A 878 -11.77 16.73 -0.12
C ASN A 878 -10.56 17.57 -0.59
N GLN A 879 -9.93 18.33 0.31
CA GLN A 879 -8.78 19.19 -0.02
C GLN A 879 -7.60 18.41 -0.58
N GLN A 880 -6.99 18.93 -1.65
CA GLN A 880 -5.83 18.33 -2.32
C GLN A 880 -4.75 19.36 -2.61
N GLY A 881 -3.49 19.01 -2.32
CA GLY A 881 -2.32 19.84 -2.60
C GLY A 881 -1.21 19.03 -3.26
N ARG A 882 -0.76 19.43 -4.45
CA ARG A 882 0.47 18.88 -5.05
C ARG A 882 1.67 19.52 -4.35
N VAL A 883 2.48 18.69 -3.71
CA VAL A 883 3.64 19.13 -2.93
C VAL A 883 4.90 19.02 -3.79
N TYR A 884 5.68 20.09 -3.81
CA TYR A 884 6.99 20.16 -4.45
C TYR A 884 8.05 20.58 -3.43
N VAL A 885 9.25 20.01 -3.54
CA VAL A 885 10.43 20.37 -2.75
C VAL A 885 11.56 20.77 -3.70
N ASP A 886 12.06 21.99 -3.55
CA ASP A 886 13.07 22.61 -4.42
C ASP A 886 12.69 22.49 -5.91
N GLY A 887 11.39 22.67 -6.21
CA GLY A 887 10.82 22.57 -7.55
C GLY A 887 10.56 21.13 -8.05
N GLN A 888 10.96 20.10 -7.31
CA GLN A 888 10.72 18.70 -7.67
C GLN A 888 9.40 18.19 -7.08
N PRO A 889 8.54 17.50 -7.86
CA PRO A 889 7.30 16.95 -7.34
C PRO A 889 7.58 15.84 -6.32
N VAL A 890 6.95 15.92 -5.15
CA VAL A 890 7.08 14.92 -4.08
C VAL A 890 5.87 13.99 -4.06
N GLY A 891 4.65 14.55 -4.16
CA GLY A 891 3.43 13.75 -4.11
C GLY A 891 2.17 14.60 -3.98
N LEU A 892 1.03 13.93 -3.89
CA LEU A 892 -0.27 14.55 -3.64
C LEU A 892 -0.64 14.40 -2.18
N TRP A 893 -0.84 15.53 -1.50
CA TRP A 893 -1.42 15.58 -0.17
C TRP A 893 -2.94 15.61 -0.28
N TYR A 894 -3.61 14.59 0.24
CA TYR A 894 -5.06 14.46 0.16
C TYR A 894 -5.68 14.29 1.55
N SER A 895 -6.73 15.06 1.83
CA SER A 895 -7.57 14.91 3.03
C SER A 895 -9.00 14.66 2.55
N ALA A 896 -9.46 13.41 2.67
CA ALA A 896 -10.80 13.00 2.22
C ALA A 896 -11.88 13.42 3.22
N GLY A 897 -13.05 13.82 2.75
CA GLY A 897 -14.17 14.21 3.60
C GLY A 897 -14.12 15.66 4.10
N GLN A 898 -14.97 15.95 5.07
CA GLN A 898 -15.04 17.21 5.82
C GLN A 898 -15.78 17.00 7.14
N PHE A 899 -15.56 17.89 8.09
CA PHE A 899 -16.45 18.10 9.23
C PHE A 899 -17.40 19.27 9.00
N THR A 900 -18.24 19.51 10.00
CA THR A 900 -19.31 20.51 9.97
C THR A 900 -18.81 21.86 10.49
N SER A 901 -19.70 22.85 10.64
CA SER A 901 -19.31 24.23 10.93
C SER A 901 -18.71 24.50 12.31
N SER A 902 -18.80 23.57 13.28
CA SER A 902 -18.41 23.80 14.67
C SER A 902 -17.06 23.23 15.10
N ILE A 903 -16.65 22.05 14.59
CA ILE A 903 -15.33 21.42 14.81
C ILE A 903 -14.64 21.33 13.46
N ARG A 904 -13.52 22.04 13.30
CA ARG A 904 -12.89 22.21 11.99
C ARG A 904 -11.38 22.12 12.02
N TRP A 905 -10.73 22.25 13.17
CA TRP A 905 -9.29 22.10 13.23
C TRP A 905 -8.89 20.65 13.06
N ARG A 906 -7.97 20.44 12.12
CA ARG A 906 -7.34 19.15 11.89
C ARG A 906 -5.84 19.34 11.66
N ASP A 907 -5.05 18.55 12.36
CA ASP A 907 -3.65 18.35 12.03
C ASP A 907 -3.57 17.19 11.03
N GLU A 908 -2.96 17.45 9.88
CA GLU A 908 -2.69 16.42 8.88
C GLU A 908 -1.18 16.38 8.63
N ASP A 909 -0.64 15.19 8.38
CA ASP A 909 0.78 14.99 8.13
C ASP A 909 1.05 14.64 6.66
N PHE A 910 2.15 15.18 6.13
CA PHE A 910 2.71 14.78 4.84
C PHE A 910 4.19 14.43 5.00
N VAL A 911 4.56 13.22 4.56
CA VAL A 911 5.94 12.75 4.62
C VAL A 911 6.68 13.16 3.34
N ILE A 912 7.76 13.91 3.52
CA ILE A 912 8.75 14.20 2.49
C ILE A 912 9.87 13.17 2.63
N PRO A 913 10.05 12.25 1.66
CA PRO A 913 11.06 11.20 1.74
C PRO A 913 12.49 11.74 1.84
N THR A 914 13.38 10.96 2.46
CA THR A 914 14.81 11.31 2.64
C THR A 914 15.51 11.68 1.32
N SER A 915 15.02 11.13 0.22
CA SER A 915 15.51 11.34 -1.13
C SER A 915 15.43 12.82 -1.57
N PHE A 916 14.49 13.60 -1.00
CA PHE A 916 14.35 15.04 -1.26
C PHE A 916 15.10 15.93 -0.26
N THR A 917 15.56 15.38 0.87
CA THR A 917 16.03 16.14 2.03
C THR A 917 17.45 15.79 2.48
N THR A 918 18.04 14.70 1.98
CA THR A 918 19.36 14.21 2.38
C THR A 918 20.43 15.28 2.25
N GLY A 919 21.16 15.54 3.35
CA GLY A 919 22.29 16.47 3.38
C GLY A 919 21.91 17.96 3.34
N LYS A 920 20.63 18.30 3.28
CA LYS A 920 20.15 19.69 3.21
C LYS A 920 19.84 20.23 4.61
N SER A 921 20.16 21.49 4.86
CA SER A 921 19.78 22.22 6.10
C SER A 921 18.50 23.06 5.93
N SER A 922 18.04 23.23 4.69
CA SER A 922 16.78 23.90 4.36
C SER A 922 16.23 23.36 3.05
N ILE A 923 14.92 23.47 2.89
CA ILE A 923 14.22 23.11 1.65
C ILE A 923 13.15 24.17 1.35
N LYS A 924 12.92 24.43 0.06
CA LYS A 924 11.81 25.23 -0.41
C LYS A 924 10.62 24.32 -0.72
N VAL A 925 9.51 24.51 -0.02
CA VAL A 925 8.26 23.78 -0.22
C VAL A 925 7.29 24.64 -1.01
N ARG A 926 6.68 24.06 -2.04
CA ARG A 926 5.53 24.65 -2.74
C ARG A 926 4.36 23.69 -2.67
N ILE A 927 3.18 24.21 -2.35
CA ILE A 927 1.94 23.45 -2.31
C ILE A 927 0.94 24.10 -3.25
N GLU A 928 0.55 23.37 -4.30
CA GLU A 928 -0.39 23.82 -5.32
C GLU A 928 -1.75 23.16 -5.11
N ASN A 929 -2.82 23.95 -5.00
CA ASN A 929 -4.17 23.40 -4.86
C ASN A 929 -4.53 22.56 -6.09
N ALA A 930 -4.96 21.33 -5.85
CA ALA A 930 -5.35 20.35 -6.87
C ALA A 930 -6.80 19.88 -6.71
N SER A 931 -7.57 20.49 -5.81
CA SER A 931 -9.00 20.25 -5.61
C SER A 931 -9.86 21.42 -6.07
N THR A 932 -11.16 21.17 -6.23
CA THR A 932 -12.15 22.24 -6.43
C THR A 932 -12.37 23.06 -5.16
N SER A 933 -12.22 22.45 -3.99
CA SER A 933 -12.23 23.13 -2.70
C SER A 933 -10.93 23.90 -2.50
N PRO A 934 -10.93 25.02 -1.76
CA PRO A 934 -9.71 25.75 -1.50
C PRO A 934 -8.77 24.96 -0.57
N TRP A 935 -7.47 25.11 -0.78
CA TRP A 935 -6.44 24.61 0.12
C TRP A 935 -6.32 25.53 1.33
N SER A 936 -6.56 25.02 2.53
CA SER A 936 -6.47 25.80 3.77
C SER A 936 -5.14 25.59 4.49
N GLU A 937 -4.54 26.66 4.99
CA GLU A 937 -3.29 26.61 5.74
C GLU A 937 -3.23 27.72 6.80
N PHE A 938 -2.98 27.32 8.04
CA PHE A 938 -2.92 28.21 9.20
C PHE A 938 -1.57 28.07 9.91
N TYR A 939 -1.08 26.85 10.02
CA TYR A 939 0.20 26.58 10.66
C TYR A 939 0.88 25.37 10.03
N TYR A 940 2.20 25.42 9.95
CA TYR A 940 3.05 24.29 9.61
C TYR A 940 4.05 24.00 10.72
N TRP A 941 4.07 22.76 11.22
CA TRP A 941 5.18 22.25 12.02
C TRP A 941 6.07 21.38 11.13
N VAL A 942 7.38 21.60 11.22
CA VAL A 942 8.36 20.89 10.42
C VAL A 942 9.15 19.97 11.33
N TYR A 943 8.93 18.68 11.17
CA TYR A 943 9.66 17.68 11.93
C TYR A 943 10.69 16.99 11.05
N THR A 944 11.93 16.99 11.48
CA THR A 944 12.96 16.15 10.87
C THR A 944 12.98 14.79 11.55
N LEU A 945 12.91 13.71 10.75
CA LEU A 945 13.14 12.35 11.23
C LEU A 945 14.64 12.12 11.33
N LYS A 946 15.17 11.86 12.52
CA LYS A 946 16.58 11.49 12.69
C LYS A 946 16.85 10.12 12.08
N LYS A 947 18.00 9.94 11.42
CA LYS A 947 18.50 8.59 11.12
C LYS A 947 18.63 7.86 12.45
N GLY A 948 18.01 6.69 12.54
CA GLY A 948 17.86 5.97 13.81
C GLY A 948 19.21 5.82 14.51
N LEU A 949 19.43 6.61 15.55
CA LEU A 949 20.55 6.37 16.47
C LEU A 949 20.33 4.97 17.03
N GLY A 950 21.29 4.08 16.76
CA GLY A 950 21.39 2.82 17.47
C GLY A 950 21.49 3.09 18.96
N TYR A 951 20.97 2.17 19.76
CA TYR A 951 21.20 2.18 21.20
C TYR A 951 22.71 2.14 21.45
N LEU A 952 23.30 3.26 21.87
CA LEU A 952 24.61 3.25 22.52
C LEU A 952 24.33 2.87 23.97
N PRO A 953 24.84 1.73 24.49
CA PRO A 953 24.79 1.47 25.91
C PRO A 953 25.46 2.66 26.61
N GLY A 954 24.72 3.34 27.48
CA GLY A 954 25.26 4.41 28.28
C GLY A 954 26.40 3.86 29.13
N ASN A 955 27.62 4.28 28.85
CA ASN A 955 28.64 4.35 29.89
C ASN A 955 28.25 5.51 30.79
N ASN A 956 27.64 5.20 31.94
CA ASN A 956 27.87 5.83 33.24
C ASN A 956 27.17 5.05 34.34
#